data_AF-E4SB55-F1
#
_entry.id   AF-E4SB55-F1
#
_cell.length_a   1.000
_cell.length_b   1.000
_cell.length_c   1.000
_cell.angle_alpha   90.00
_cell.angle_beta   90.00
_cell.angle_gamma   90.00
#
_symmetry.space_group_name_H-M   'P 1'
#
loop_
_entity.id
_entity.type
_entity.pdbx_description
1 polymer ?
#
loop_
_entity_poly.entity_id
_entity_poly.type
_entity_poly.pdbx_seq_one_letter_code
_entity_poly.pdbx_strand_id
1 'polypeptide(L)'
;MKILIVDDAVFIRKVLRGILQELGEEVVGEASSGNEALRMVKEYRPDVVTLDITLPDMSGLELLKKIKEISSSTQVVMITAISNHEVVKEAMKVGATNYITKPFSREKVEEVLKKVEKNIQALSQIEKNMTDEKSISQNELSQARVETLGVENESKNEEVAKIDKLVKVESEESKSKIDTTEILNISELTQDLSEKRNETNNQQEISEKVSDLIETEVGVSDEFLEDEKEGSTTAVFYDEDKGEELEVGVVTNIEFEQKGGEDILSICINKELAYNVGRMKLGNGIIVTLEECFVLSSVKHEYIFENSLIEKVEVKEINENAYVMIFTKAKKFDIREREGKISIVFKKSKGVISYNKNNKFIMIDNVLPSNIQVDTVSEKEYIIRISTKDVVYNEGETKVEDLIVDRYTVEKSANGYDVKIVLYKEARYEIIEGRTSVGIKFVEVNILKDVVVHHSEQETLIELVTNSNNVPVVLEHDAENGVAYVYLQGYNVSKSLLEKNFEFEEEYLESLKIVEEREKGQSYLVIYSPVKRISVVKEKGKTFISIKPKKAFILYNVFQECIVFQNILPEEIEINHNQIQNTIEFQVNNKYVILLKDPILDKEEYNTFSSIKVEKTGMKYIGTIVLKSKSKIEVALSNDKNSTNLFVIPYKKLNKIKAFEYEGSGPKTFLTLKGEGEIKYIAERDKEKGAVTIRVLTASLCNIEQPIVEFREGCIERIEFYEQEEDVVINVYSKAEDFDVRLENSDIIVEFEAQVVTFTPVIEDYMVVFELPLINYDDIDIEKNEENNMLVVKVNRRDIYIEKGIKYLQTGIVKRYQVVQENGYKLLIDTTDEIRYSLERKENNVLFVIEKCPVLEKVEVNEQSDELVHVSLYFNRGGIKPQKIEKIDGRLEILLGEVLTKDKNIVWNTESRRIVRNIDYIINEKVLVLSIEHAYALWQIIAENNVIKLTFEVKHCEILIEDEYIKIQNVESDKVQVLKFEDNGLLIVIVPQNAAFLTSNSIKFNSENVLYTAVEQDINQTVWKIYVLYKLNMTFESEISNNDVIIKVNTKRNDFVGRELEAERN
;
A
#
# COMPACT_ATOMS: atom_id res chain seq x y z
N MET A 1 1.87 20.95 26.88
CA MET A 1 1.77 21.01 28.35
C MET A 1 2.97 20.28 28.95
N LYS A 2 3.39 20.67 30.17
CA LYS A 2 4.41 19.97 30.96
C LYS A 2 3.77 18.87 31.80
N ILE A 3 4.14 17.62 31.56
CA ILE A 3 3.50 16.45 32.16
C ILE A 3 4.49 15.63 32.99
N LEU A 4 4.10 15.32 34.24
CA LEU A 4 4.82 14.41 35.13
C LEU A 4 4.08 13.07 35.17
N ILE A 5 4.79 11.97 34.93
CA ILE A 5 4.23 10.61 34.97
C ILE A 5 4.56 9.95 36.30
N VAL A 6 3.55 9.44 37.01
CA VAL A 6 3.71 8.78 38.32
C VAL A 6 3.04 7.40 38.29
N ASP A 7 3.86 6.35 38.27
CA ASP A 7 3.42 4.94 38.25
C ASP A 7 4.57 4.07 38.74
N ASP A 8 4.33 3.01 39.51
CA ASP A 8 5.38 2.12 40.00
C ASP A 8 5.94 1.21 38.88
N ALA A 9 5.10 0.86 37.91
CA ALA A 9 5.46 -0.02 36.81
C ALA A 9 6.23 0.72 35.68
N VAL A 10 7.50 0.36 35.50
CA VAL A 10 8.38 0.89 34.44
C VAL A 10 7.74 0.76 33.05
N PHE A 11 7.03 -0.33 32.79
CA PHE A 11 6.33 -0.55 31.52
C PHE A 11 5.24 0.49 31.27
N ILE A 12 4.40 0.79 32.27
CA ILE A 12 3.31 1.77 32.14
C ILE A 12 3.88 3.17 31.91
N ARG A 13 4.95 3.55 32.62
CA ARG A 13 5.59 4.84 32.40
C ARG A 13 6.17 4.97 30.99
N LYS A 14 6.79 3.92 30.44
CA LYS A 14 7.29 3.90 29.05
C LYS A 14 6.15 4.03 28.02
N VAL A 15 5.04 3.31 28.22
CA VAL A 15 3.87 3.39 27.33
C VAL A 15 3.25 4.80 27.37
N LEU A 16 3.03 5.36 28.57
CA LEU A 16 2.51 6.73 28.70
C LEU A 16 3.47 7.76 28.13
N ARG A 17 4.77 7.65 28.39
CA ARG A 17 5.78 8.55 27.79
C ARG A 17 5.70 8.52 26.27
N GLY A 18 5.66 7.33 25.67
CA GLY A 18 5.55 7.18 24.21
C GLY A 18 4.29 7.84 23.66
N ILE A 19 3.12 7.58 24.27
CA ILE A 19 1.85 8.19 23.87
C ILE A 19 1.92 9.72 23.99
N LEU A 20 2.43 10.25 25.11
CA LEU A 20 2.53 11.69 25.36
C LEU A 20 3.48 12.38 24.38
N GLN A 21 4.63 11.75 24.07
CA GLN A 21 5.59 12.27 23.09
C GLN A 21 5.01 12.28 21.67
N GLU A 22 4.24 11.25 21.29
CA GLU A 22 3.53 11.22 20.00
C GLU A 22 2.44 12.28 19.88
N LEU A 23 1.84 12.67 21.00
CA LEU A 23 0.86 13.77 21.08
C LEU A 23 1.53 15.15 21.14
N GLY A 24 2.87 15.23 21.15
CA GLY A 24 3.62 16.48 21.20
C GLY A 24 3.71 17.10 22.60
N GLU A 25 3.41 16.35 23.66
CA GLU A 25 3.46 16.82 25.04
C GLU A 25 4.88 16.69 25.64
N GLU A 26 5.24 17.62 26.52
CA GLU A 26 6.56 17.65 27.17
C GLU A 26 6.53 16.81 28.45
N VAL A 27 7.20 15.66 28.46
CA VAL A 27 7.34 14.83 29.68
C VAL A 27 8.52 15.33 30.51
N VAL A 28 8.23 16.10 31.56
CA VAL A 28 9.25 16.76 32.41
C VAL A 28 9.87 15.83 33.45
N GLY A 29 9.25 14.68 33.73
CA GLY A 29 9.77 13.71 34.68
C GLY A 29 8.95 12.43 34.75
N GLU A 30 9.55 11.42 35.36
CA GLU A 30 8.91 10.15 35.73
C GLU A 30 9.22 9.83 37.18
N ALA A 31 8.20 9.53 37.97
CA ALA A 31 8.33 9.11 39.36
C ALA A 31 7.83 7.68 39.54
N SER A 32 8.61 6.88 40.28
CA SER A 32 8.29 5.50 40.63
C SER A 32 7.67 5.35 42.03
N SER A 33 7.65 6.45 42.80
CA SER A 33 7.10 6.52 44.16
C SER A 33 6.47 7.88 44.42
N GLY A 34 5.58 7.97 45.40
CA GLY A 34 4.90 9.22 45.74
C GLY A 34 5.83 10.27 46.33
N ASN A 35 6.84 9.89 47.11
CA ASN A 35 7.86 10.82 47.62
C ASN A 35 8.70 11.43 46.49
N GLU A 36 9.06 10.63 45.48
CA GLU A 36 9.73 11.11 44.27
C GLU A 36 8.84 12.08 43.49
N ALA A 37 7.55 11.76 43.33
CA ALA A 37 6.58 12.63 42.68
C ALA A 37 6.44 13.98 43.40
N LEU A 38 6.38 14.02 44.74
CA LEU A 38 6.28 15.27 45.51
C LEU A 38 7.51 16.17 45.32
N ARG A 39 8.71 15.57 45.24
CA ARG A 39 9.95 16.31 44.93
C ARG A 39 9.86 16.91 43.53
N MET A 40 9.48 16.10 42.54
CA MET A 40 9.39 16.52 41.14
C MET A 40 8.29 17.56 40.89
N VAL A 41 7.15 17.50 41.58
CA VAL A 41 6.10 18.52 41.47
C VAL A 41 6.60 19.88 41.94
N LYS A 42 7.41 19.95 43.00
CA LYS A 42 8.01 21.20 43.49
C LYS A 42 9.08 21.74 42.53
N GLU A 43 9.87 20.85 41.94
CA GLU A 43 11.00 21.18 41.07
C GLU A 43 10.54 21.59 39.67
N TYR A 44 9.72 20.76 39.00
CA TYR A 44 9.36 20.93 37.60
C TYR A 44 8.07 21.74 37.37
N ARG A 45 7.25 21.92 38.42
CA ARG A 45 5.94 22.60 38.37
C ARG A 45 5.10 22.16 37.15
N PRO A 46 4.74 20.87 37.04
CA PRO A 46 4.01 20.36 35.88
C PRO A 46 2.60 20.95 35.78
N ASP A 47 2.13 21.14 34.56
CA ASP A 47 0.74 21.51 34.24
C ASP A 47 -0.20 20.33 34.56
N VAL A 48 0.25 19.11 34.26
CA VAL A 48 -0.51 17.87 34.44
C VAL A 48 0.33 16.80 35.14
N VAL A 49 -0.25 16.10 36.10
CA VAL A 49 0.31 14.88 36.70
C VAL A 49 -0.59 13.71 36.32
N THR A 50 -0.04 12.69 35.65
CA THR A 50 -0.73 11.41 35.50
C THR A 50 -0.35 10.51 36.66
N LEU A 51 -1.33 10.05 37.43
CA LEU A 51 -1.11 9.46 38.74
C LEU A 51 -1.77 8.10 38.92
N ASP A 52 -0.98 7.05 39.16
CA ASP A 52 -1.51 5.76 39.58
C ASP A 52 -2.10 5.78 41.02
N ILE A 53 -3.12 4.95 41.26
CA ILE A 53 -3.75 4.82 42.58
C ILE A 53 -2.88 4.04 43.56
N THR A 54 -2.10 3.07 43.10
CA THR A 54 -1.33 2.14 43.92
C THR A 54 0.15 2.42 43.75
N LEU A 55 0.74 3.17 44.69
CA LEU A 55 2.18 3.39 44.74
C LEU A 55 2.79 2.62 45.92
N PRO A 56 4.10 2.28 45.88
CA PRO A 56 4.74 1.46 46.91
C PRO A 56 4.83 2.12 48.29
N ASP A 57 4.80 3.46 48.36
CA ASP A 57 5.05 4.24 49.58
C ASP A 57 3.85 5.03 50.11
N MET A 58 2.86 5.36 49.29
CA MET A 58 1.60 6.00 49.71
C MET A 58 0.47 5.73 48.70
N SER A 59 -0.79 5.95 49.09
CA SER A 59 -1.89 5.85 48.12
C SER A 59 -1.88 7.04 47.15
N GLY A 60 -2.23 6.81 45.89
CA GLY A 60 -2.43 7.88 44.90
C GLY A 60 -3.48 8.92 45.32
N LEU A 61 -4.48 8.53 46.11
CA LEU A 61 -5.43 9.49 46.69
C LEU A 61 -4.79 10.41 47.75
N GLU A 62 -3.86 9.87 48.54
CA GLU A 62 -3.10 10.65 49.52
C GLU A 62 -2.12 11.59 48.81
N LEU A 63 -1.46 11.10 47.76
CA LEU A 63 -0.57 11.90 46.93
C LEU A 63 -1.32 13.03 46.21
N LEU A 64 -2.51 12.77 45.68
CA LEU A 64 -3.37 13.79 45.07
C LEU A 64 -3.64 14.96 46.03
N LYS A 65 -3.97 14.68 47.30
CA LYS A 65 -4.18 15.73 48.32
C LYS A 65 -2.92 16.57 48.51
N LYS A 66 -1.77 15.92 48.68
CA LYS A 66 -0.47 16.60 48.86
C LYS A 66 -0.06 17.42 47.64
N ILE A 67 -0.33 16.94 46.42
CA ILE A 67 -0.08 17.70 45.19
C ILE A 67 -0.95 18.96 45.15
N LYS A 68 -2.24 18.86 45.51
CA LYS A 68 -3.15 20.01 45.55
C LYS A 68 -2.81 21.03 46.63
N GLU A 69 -2.22 20.60 47.74
CA GLU A 69 -1.66 21.49 48.77
C GLU A 69 -0.40 22.24 48.28
N ILE A 70 0.43 21.60 47.46
CA ILE A 70 1.65 22.20 46.89
C ILE A 70 1.31 23.15 45.74
N SER A 71 0.41 22.73 44.86
CA SER A 71 0.02 23.44 43.64
C SER A 71 -1.45 23.18 43.33
N SER A 72 -2.31 24.17 43.63
CA SER A 72 -3.73 24.09 43.32
C SER A 72 -4.01 24.12 41.82
N SER A 73 -3.12 24.71 41.03
CA SER A 73 -3.24 24.86 39.56
C SER A 73 -2.86 23.60 38.79
N THR A 74 -1.99 22.75 39.33
CA THR A 74 -1.58 21.49 38.70
C THR A 74 -2.79 20.56 38.56
N GLN A 75 -3.09 20.16 37.32
CA GLN A 75 -4.18 19.22 37.02
C GLN A 75 -3.71 17.79 37.28
N VAL A 76 -4.58 16.95 37.84
CA VAL A 76 -4.21 15.55 38.14
C VAL A 76 -5.17 14.61 37.43
N VAL A 77 -4.63 13.72 36.60
CA VAL A 77 -5.38 12.69 35.90
C VAL A 77 -5.06 11.35 36.56
N MET A 78 -6.07 10.72 37.17
CA MET A 78 -5.88 9.41 37.80
C MET A 78 -5.78 8.33 36.74
N ILE A 79 -4.82 7.42 36.87
CA ILE A 79 -4.73 6.21 36.06
C ILE A 79 -4.97 5.02 36.99
N THR A 80 -5.92 4.14 36.67
CA THR A 80 -6.35 3.10 37.61
C THR A 80 -6.66 1.78 36.93
N ALA A 81 -6.21 0.65 37.53
CA ALA A 81 -6.66 -0.69 37.14
C ALA A 81 -8.00 -1.08 37.81
N ILE A 82 -8.45 -0.32 38.81
CA ILE A 82 -9.65 -0.61 39.59
C ILE A 82 -10.86 0.07 38.92
N SER A 83 -11.81 -0.74 38.43
CA SER A 83 -13.09 -0.30 37.87
C SER A 83 -14.17 0.03 38.92
N ASN A 84 -13.79 0.13 40.20
CA ASN A 84 -14.71 0.49 41.28
C ASN A 84 -15.10 1.97 41.18
N HIS A 85 -16.36 2.23 40.84
CA HIS A 85 -16.95 3.56 40.73
C HIS A 85 -16.81 4.43 42.00
N GLU A 86 -16.67 3.82 43.18
CA GLU A 86 -16.52 4.58 44.43
C GLU A 86 -15.17 5.29 44.54
N VAL A 87 -14.08 4.61 44.16
CA VAL A 87 -12.71 5.17 44.21
C VAL A 87 -12.54 6.31 43.21
N VAL A 88 -13.15 6.18 42.02
CA VAL A 88 -13.18 7.26 41.02
C VAL A 88 -13.97 8.46 41.54
N LYS A 89 -15.14 8.24 42.16
CA LYS A 89 -15.93 9.33 42.76
C LYS A 89 -15.15 10.04 43.88
N GLU A 90 -14.40 9.30 44.69
CA GLU A 90 -13.57 9.89 45.74
C GLU A 90 -12.41 10.72 45.15
N ALA A 91 -11.70 10.22 44.15
CA ALA A 91 -10.64 10.97 43.48
C ALA A 91 -11.14 12.29 42.88
N MET A 92 -12.30 12.28 42.22
CA MET A 92 -12.91 13.49 41.68
C MET A 92 -13.31 14.49 42.77
N LYS A 93 -13.83 14.02 43.93
CA LYS A 93 -14.15 14.88 45.08
C LYS A 93 -12.90 15.54 45.69
N VAL A 94 -11.76 14.84 45.67
CA VAL A 94 -10.49 15.32 46.22
C VAL A 94 -9.79 16.31 45.27
N GLY A 95 -10.24 16.42 44.02
CA GLY A 95 -9.76 17.41 43.05
C GLY A 95 -8.99 16.83 41.87
N ALA A 96 -9.13 15.52 41.58
CA ALA A 96 -8.71 14.99 40.30
C ALA A 96 -9.51 15.62 39.16
N THR A 97 -8.82 16.00 38.09
CA THR A 97 -9.43 16.64 36.93
C THR A 97 -10.14 15.63 36.05
N ASN A 98 -9.60 14.41 35.95
CA ASN A 98 -10.18 13.31 35.19
C ASN A 98 -9.56 11.98 35.61
N TYR A 99 -10.01 10.87 34.99
CA TYR A 99 -9.42 9.55 35.17
C TYR A 99 -9.35 8.75 33.86
N ILE A 100 -8.44 7.78 33.83
CA ILE A 100 -8.21 6.82 32.75
C ILE A 100 -8.12 5.42 33.37
N THR A 101 -8.85 4.45 32.83
CA THR A 101 -8.79 3.05 33.28
C THR A 101 -7.70 2.29 32.53
N LYS A 102 -6.94 1.43 33.22
CA LYS A 102 -6.00 0.46 32.64
C LYS A 102 -6.77 -0.80 32.23
N PRO A 103 -6.47 -1.42 31.07
CA PRO A 103 -5.58 -0.93 30.01
C PRO A 103 -6.19 0.27 29.28
N PHE A 104 -5.33 1.22 28.85
CA PHE A 104 -5.74 2.42 28.11
C PHE A 104 -5.17 2.44 26.69
N SER A 105 -5.89 3.06 25.76
CA SER A 105 -5.45 3.29 24.39
C SER A 105 -4.99 4.73 24.19
N ARG A 106 -4.26 4.99 23.09
CA ARG A 106 -3.81 6.34 22.72
C ARG A 106 -4.98 7.31 22.61
N GLU A 107 -6.07 6.89 21.96
CA GLU A 107 -7.26 7.71 21.74
C GLU A 107 -7.88 8.15 23.07
N LYS A 108 -7.87 7.26 24.09
CA LYS A 108 -8.44 7.58 25.40
C LYS A 108 -7.58 8.59 26.16
N VAL A 109 -6.26 8.47 26.08
CA VAL A 109 -5.32 9.42 26.66
C VAL A 109 -5.48 10.79 26.00
N GLU A 110 -5.54 10.83 24.67
CA GLU A 110 -5.75 12.07 23.89
C GLU A 110 -7.09 12.75 24.23
N GLU A 111 -8.18 11.99 24.32
CA GLU A 111 -9.51 12.51 24.68
C GLU A 111 -9.49 13.21 26.05
N VAL A 112 -8.82 12.60 27.04
CA VAL A 112 -8.73 13.14 28.39
C VAL A 112 -7.83 14.37 28.44
N LEU A 113 -6.67 14.35 27.77
CA LEU A 113 -5.76 15.49 27.75
C LEU A 113 -6.38 16.72 27.08
N LYS A 114 -7.13 16.55 25.98
CA LYS A 114 -7.87 17.65 25.33
C LYS A 114 -8.89 18.30 26.28
N LYS A 115 -9.51 17.54 27.18
CA LYS A 115 -10.42 18.09 28.21
C LYS A 115 -9.65 18.86 29.28
N VAL A 116 -8.50 18.33 29.72
CA VAL A 116 -7.62 18.97 30.71
C VAL A 116 -7.03 20.27 30.17
N GLU A 117 -6.61 20.29 28.90
CA GLU A 117 -6.07 21.47 28.22
C GLU A 117 -7.09 22.61 28.19
N LYS A 118 -8.35 22.33 27.83
CA LYS A 118 -9.43 23.33 27.88
C LYS A 118 -9.64 23.90 29.29
N ASN A 119 -9.55 23.05 30.32
CA ASN A 119 -9.66 23.50 31.71
C ASN A 119 -8.50 24.43 32.11
N ILE A 120 -7.26 24.10 31.70
CA ILE A 120 -6.09 24.96 31.95
C ILE A 120 -6.24 26.30 31.23
N GLN A 121 -6.67 26.31 29.98
CA GLN A 121 -6.90 27.54 29.20
C GLN A 121 -7.97 28.44 29.86
N ALA A 122 -9.07 27.85 30.35
CA ALA A 122 -10.12 28.58 31.06
C ALA A 122 -9.63 29.18 32.39
N LEU A 123 -8.85 28.42 33.18
CA LEU A 123 -8.24 28.91 34.42
C LEU A 123 -7.23 30.03 34.15
N SER A 124 -6.44 29.91 33.08
CA SER A 124 -5.46 30.92 32.65
C SER A 124 -6.13 32.24 32.24
N GLN A 125 -7.31 32.17 31.61
CA GLN A 125 -8.11 33.35 31.26
C GLN A 125 -8.74 34.00 32.49
N ILE A 126 -9.20 33.21 33.47
CA ILE A 126 -9.73 33.71 34.74
C ILE A 126 -8.62 34.40 35.55
N GLU A 127 -7.41 33.85 35.60
CA GLU A 127 -6.26 34.46 36.27
C GLU A 127 -5.76 35.73 35.56
N LYS A 128 -5.75 35.75 34.22
CA LYS A 128 -5.46 36.96 33.43
C LYS A 128 -6.49 38.06 33.67
N ASN A 129 -7.78 37.72 33.65
CA ASN A 129 -8.85 38.69 33.93
C ASN A 129 -8.76 39.22 35.38
N MET A 130 -8.36 38.39 36.36
CA MET A 130 -8.12 38.84 37.74
C MET A 130 -6.82 39.65 37.94
N THR A 131 -5.82 39.51 37.07
CA THR A 131 -4.59 40.31 37.12
C THR A 131 -4.73 41.64 36.38
N ASP A 132 -5.53 41.68 35.31
CA ASP A 132 -5.89 42.90 34.60
C ASP A 132 -6.76 43.83 35.49
N GLU A 133 -7.70 43.28 36.28
CA GLU A 133 -8.54 44.05 37.22
C GLU A 133 -7.78 44.63 38.44
N LYS A 134 -6.57 44.16 38.76
CA LYS A 134 -5.75 44.71 39.87
C LYS A 134 -4.79 45.83 39.44
N SER A 135 -4.80 46.20 38.16
CA SER A 135 -3.96 47.27 37.59
C SER A 135 -4.73 48.56 37.24
N ILE A 136 -5.92 48.75 37.79
CA ILE A 136 -6.67 50.02 37.72
C ILE A 136 -6.77 50.65 39.11
N SER A 137 -6.10 51.80 39.24
CA SER A 137 -6.16 52.67 40.41
C SER A 137 -7.53 53.33 40.58
N GLN A 138 -8.09 53.14 41.77
CA GLN A 138 -8.63 54.18 42.66
C GLN A 138 -9.86 55.04 42.28
N ASN A 139 -10.56 54.83 41.15
CA ASN A 139 -11.74 55.66 40.82
C ASN A 139 -13.09 54.96 40.64
N GLU A 140 -13.21 53.65 40.86
CA GLU A 140 -14.51 52.94 40.65
C GLU A 140 -15.00 52.14 41.86
N LEU A 141 -14.39 52.35 43.04
CA LEU A 141 -14.79 51.72 44.31
C LEU A 141 -16.02 52.37 44.99
N SER A 142 -16.76 53.21 44.27
CA SER A 142 -17.86 54.02 44.85
C SER A 142 -19.24 53.78 44.23
N GLN A 143 -19.39 53.02 43.14
CA GLN A 143 -20.66 53.02 42.39
C GLN A 143 -21.35 51.68 42.12
N ALA A 144 -20.80 50.53 42.51
CA ALA A 144 -21.50 49.24 42.35
C ALA A 144 -21.78 48.54 43.70
N ARG A 145 -22.23 49.32 44.69
CA ARG A 145 -22.75 48.80 45.98
C ARG A 145 -24.18 49.25 46.21
N VAL A 146 -25.03 49.13 45.19
CA VAL A 146 -26.49 49.07 45.31
C VAL A 146 -26.97 48.18 44.14
N GLU A 147 -27.99 47.36 44.38
CA GLU A 147 -28.61 46.40 43.45
C GLU A 147 -28.03 44.98 43.46
N THR A 148 -27.75 44.48 44.66
CA THR A 148 -28.25 43.14 45.02
C THR A 148 -29.71 43.33 45.43
N LEU A 149 -30.65 42.77 44.66
CA LEU A 149 -32.07 42.46 44.96
C LEU A 149 -32.96 42.79 43.74
N GLY A 150 -33.11 41.84 42.82
CA GLY A 150 -34.15 41.92 41.78
C GLY A 150 -33.88 41.03 40.57
N VAL A 151 -34.77 40.07 40.33
CA VAL A 151 -34.91 39.21 39.14
C VAL A 151 -34.06 37.92 39.14
N GLU A 152 -34.48 37.01 40.03
CA GLU A 152 -34.67 35.59 39.64
C GLU A 152 -35.88 35.49 38.69
N ASN A 153 -35.87 34.45 37.83
CA ASN A 153 -36.89 33.98 36.88
C ASN A 153 -36.78 34.50 35.44
N GLU A 154 -36.05 33.77 34.59
CA GLU A 154 -36.60 32.86 33.57
C GLU A 154 -35.44 32.15 32.85
N SER A 155 -35.64 30.89 32.44
CA SER A 155 -34.67 29.96 31.82
C SER A 155 -33.85 29.04 32.77
N LYS A 156 -34.54 28.43 33.74
CA LYS A 156 -34.27 27.03 34.12
C LYS A 156 -35.50 26.22 33.74
N ASN A 157 -35.45 25.51 32.62
CA ASN A 157 -36.22 24.29 32.34
C ASN A 157 -36.00 23.88 30.88
N GLU A 158 -35.03 22.99 30.62
CA GLU A 158 -35.15 22.02 29.51
C GLU A 158 -34.22 20.78 29.55
N GLU A 159 -33.27 20.65 30.48
CA GLU A 159 -32.40 19.45 30.53
C GLU A 159 -32.60 18.48 31.72
N VAL A 160 -33.63 18.67 32.54
CA VAL A 160 -33.95 17.75 33.67
C VAL A 160 -35.07 16.74 33.33
N ALA A 161 -35.57 16.70 32.08
CA ALA A 161 -36.69 15.82 31.69
C ALA A 161 -36.31 14.58 30.84
N LYS A 162 -35.02 14.26 30.65
CA LYS A 162 -34.60 13.11 29.80
C LYS A 162 -33.93 11.92 30.50
N ILE A 163 -33.78 11.93 31.82
CA ILE A 163 -33.24 10.77 32.58
C ILE A 163 -34.17 10.42 33.74
N ASP A 164 -35.48 10.29 33.46
CA ASP A 164 -36.43 9.68 34.39
C ASP A 164 -37.45 8.78 33.68
N LYS A 165 -37.11 8.30 32.47
CA LYS A 165 -38.03 7.48 31.66
C LYS A 165 -37.33 6.36 30.87
N LEU A 166 -36.36 5.70 31.49
CA LEU A 166 -35.78 4.44 30.99
C LEU A 166 -35.45 3.44 32.11
N VAL A 167 -36.18 3.51 33.24
CA VAL A 167 -36.23 2.44 34.24
C VAL A 167 -37.71 2.14 34.53
N LYS A 168 -38.29 1.24 33.73
CA LYS A 168 -39.44 0.37 34.06
C LYS A 168 -39.97 -0.30 32.79
N VAL A 169 -39.26 -1.32 32.29
CA VAL A 169 -39.86 -2.55 31.76
C VAL A 169 -38.83 -3.66 32.04
N GLU A 170 -39.33 -4.82 32.47
CA GLU A 170 -38.62 -6.09 32.67
C GLU A 170 -37.87 -6.30 34.00
N SER A 171 -38.66 -6.73 34.98
CA SER A 171 -38.35 -7.96 35.70
C SER A 171 -39.43 -8.99 35.36
N GLU A 172 -39.07 -10.13 34.77
CA GLU A 172 -39.65 -11.44 35.10
C GLU A 172 -38.82 -12.60 34.51
N GLU A 173 -38.49 -13.54 35.40
CA GLU A 173 -38.28 -14.98 35.18
C GLU A 173 -37.13 -15.44 34.25
N SER A 174 -36.11 -16.18 34.69
CA SER A 174 -36.20 -17.47 35.37
C SER A 174 -34.81 -18.09 35.64
N LYS A 175 -34.78 -18.90 36.71
CA LYS A 175 -33.70 -19.68 37.33
C LYS A 175 -33.03 -20.65 36.33
N SER A 176 -31.77 -21.03 36.51
CA SER A 176 -31.28 -22.13 37.37
C SER A 176 -29.93 -22.59 36.74
N LYS A 177 -28.89 -23.16 37.36
CA LYS A 177 -28.70 -24.06 38.50
C LYS A 177 -27.17 -24.20 38.69
N ILE A 178 -26.69 -24.30 39.94
CA ILE A 178 -25.69 -25.27 40.46
C ILE A 178 -24.25 -25.14 39.89
N ASP A 179 -23.15 -25.11 40.67
CA ASP A 179 -22.85 -25.91 41.85
C ASP A 179 -21.88 -25.21 42.83
N THR A 180 -21.93 -25.72 44.06
CA THR A 180 -21.35 -25.26 45.32
C THR A 180 -19.96 -25.80 45.63
N THR A 181 -19.37 -25.23 46.71
CA THR A 181 -18.53 -25.88 47.76
C THR A 181 -17.03 -26.04 47.45
N GLU A 182 -16.03 -25.81 48.32
CA GLU A 182 -15.84 -25.85 49.80
C GLU A 182 -14.76 -24.80 50.20
N ILE A 183 -14.88 -24.01 51.29
CA ILE A 183 -14.61 -24.33 52.72
C ILE A 183 -13.11 -24.69 52.96
N LEU A 184 -12.28 -23.87 53.59
CA LEU A 184 -11.97 -23.83 55.04
C LEU A 184 -10.89 -22.73 55.26
N ASN A 185 -11.06 -21.83 56.23
CA ASN A 185 -10.39 -21.78 57.55
C ASN A 185 -8.85 -21.65 57.51
N ILE A 186 -8.15 -20.97 58.40
CA ILE A 186 -8.42 -20.11 59.56
C ILE A 186 -7.05 -19.46 59.86
N SER A 187 -7.09 -18.26 60.40
CA SER A 187 -6.01 -17.59 61.11
C SER A 187 -5.14 -18.49 62.00
N GLU A 188 -3.81 -18.31 61.99
CA GLU A 188 -3.01 -18.35 63.23
C GLU A 188 -1.78 -17.42 63.15
N LEU A 189 -1.79 -16.43 64.05
CA LEU A 189 -0.71 -15.79 64.83
C LEU A 189 0.51 -15.15 64.11
N THR A 190 0.77 -13.83 64.21
CA THR A 190 1.35 -13.04 65.34
C THR A 190 2.60 -13.68 65.95
N GLN A 191 3.67 -13.02 66.36
CA GLN A 191 4.26 -11.68 66.27
C GLN A 191 5.57 -11.83 67.12
N ASP A 192 6.55 -10.94 66.92
CA ASP A 192 7.60 -10.56 67.89
C ASP A 192 8.78 -11.53 68.16
N LEU A 193 10.02 -11.10 68.43
CA LEU A 193 10.79 -9.86 68.24
C LEU A 193 12.24 -10.13 68.76
N SER A 194 13.21 -9.40 68.20
CA SER A 194 14.47 -8.91 68.82
C SER A 194 15.52 -9.94 69.32
N GLU A 195 16.66 -10.06 68.64
CA GLU A 195 17.92 -9.29 68.79
C GLU A 195 18.89 -9.83 69.85
N LYS A 196 20.12 -10.15 69.40
CA LYS A 196 21.39 -9.72 70.03
C LYS A 196 22.60 -10.20 69.21
N ARG A 197 23.32 -9.26 68.59
CA ARG A 197 24.77 -9.03 68.78
C ARG A 197 25.31 -8.09 67.71
N ASN A 198 25.84 -6.95 68.15
CA ASN A 198 26.96 -6.28 67.51
C ASN A 198 27.96 -5.92 68.61
N GLU A 199 29.20 -6.38 68.45
CA GLU A 199 30.40 -5.73 68.99
C GLU A 199 31.21 -5.20 67.80
N THR A 200 31.50 -3.91 67.92
CA THR A 200 32.43 -3.02 67.20
C THR A 200 33.86 -3.60 67.12
N ASN A 201 34.83 -3.15 66.33
CA ASN A 201 35.10 -2.00 65.45
C ASN A 201 36.42 -2.35 64.71
N ASN A 202 36.70 -1.73 63.56
CA ASN A 202 38.03 -1.14 63.33
C ASN A 202 38.05 -0.22 62.11
N GLN A 203 38.59 0.98 62.29
CA GLN A 203 39.15 1.83 61.24
C GLN A 203 40.57 2.27 61.67
N GLN A 204 41.44 2.35 60.65
CA GLN A 204 42.78 2.94 60.59
C GLN A 204 42.77 4.42 61.05
N GLU A 205 43.83 5.19 61.23
CA GLU A 205 45.23 5.23 60.77
C GLU A 205 45.92 6.38 61.55
N ILE A 206 47.27 6.50 61.51
CA ILE A 206 48.07 7.74 61.28
C ILE A 206 49.52 7.65 61.82
N SER A 207 50.45 7.96 60.91
CA SER A 207 51.75 8.67 61.02
C SER A 207 53.08 7.95 61.29
N GLU A 208 54.00 8.23 60.37
CA GLU A 208 55.45 7.96 60.29
C GLU A 208 56.35 8.90 61.13
N LYS A 209 57.66 8.56 61.14
CA LYS A 209 58.93 9.33 61.30
C LYS A 209 59.82 8.73 62.42
N VAL A 210 61.13 8.49 62.31
CA VAL A 210 62.21 8.91 61.39
C VAL A 210 63.42 7.96 61.58
N SER A 211 64.21 7.77 60.53
CA SER A 211 65.53 7.07 60.40
C SER A 211 66.62 7.71 61.31
N ASP A 212 67.81 7.19 61.62
CA ASP A 212 68.79 6.40 60.85
C ASP A 212 70.11 6.23 61.69
N LEU A 213 71.03 5.35 61.22
CA LEU A 213 72.53 5.41 61.25
C LEU A 213 73.43 4.43 62.07
N ILE A 214 74.28 3.74 61.27
CA ILE A 214 75.73 3.32 61.41
C ILE A 214 76.02 1.99 62.15
N GLU A 215 76.34 0.87 61.47
CA GLU A 215 77.65 0.37 60.91
C GLU A 215 78.74 0.14 61.99
N THR A 216 79.60 -0.89 62.05
CA THR A 216 80.27 -1.79 61.06
C THR A 216 80.94 -2.94 61.87
N GLU A 217 80.86 -4.22 61.45
CA GLU A 217 81.94 -5.10 60.92
C GLU A 217 83.09 -5.53 61.90
N VAL A 218 83.82 -6.67 61.84
CA VAL A 218 83.89 -7.95 61.10
C VAL A 218 85.07 -8.73 61.77
N GLY A 219 85.13 -10.07 61.63
CA GLY A 219 86.40 -10.83 61.57
C GLY A 219 86.54 -11.93 62.63
N VAL A 220 86.31 -13.24 62.43
CA VAL A 220 86.75 -14.25 61.42
C VAL A 220 87.90 -15.13 61.95
N SER A 221 87.68 -16.45 61.87
CA SER A 221 88.65 -17.57 61.67
C SER A 221 89.62 -17.93 62.83
N ASP A 222 90.08 -19.16 63.04
CA ASP A 222 89.81 -20.50 62.51
C ASP A 222 90.74 -21.51 63.23
N GLU A 223 90.45 -22.80 63.08
CA GLU A 223 91.41 -23.91 62.91
C GLU A 223 92.14 -24.63 64.09
N PHE A 224 91.88 -25.97 64.10
CA PHE A 224 92.81 -27.14 64.15
C PHE A 224 93.27 -27.83 65.45
N LEU A 225 92.79 -29.09 65.55
CA LEU A 225 93.46 -30.41 65.69
C LEU A 225 94.51 -30.75 66.79
N GLU A 226 94.18 -31.89 67.42
CA GLU A 226 94.99 -33.10 67.71
C GLU A 226 96.04 -33.14 68.84
N ASP A 227 95.70 -34.02 69.80
CA ASP A 227 96.40 -35.26 70.17
C ASP A 227 97.12 -35.43 71.54
N GLU A 228 96.73 -36.57 72.13
CA GLU A 228 97.40 -37.49 73.06
C GLU A 228 97.65 -37.17 74.55
N LYS A 229 96.90 -37.93 75.37
CA LYS A 229 97.29 -38.85 76.46
C LYS A 229 97.96 -38.38 77.77
N GLU A 230 97.27 -38.84 78.83
CA GLU A 230 97.74 -39.42 80.09
C GLU A 230 98.64 -38.59 81.02
N GLY A 231 98.03 -38.17 82.13
CA GLY A 231 98.70 -37.67 83.31
C GLY A 231 97.69 -37.28 84.39
N SER A 232 97.09 -38.27 85.03
CA SER A 232 96.32 -38.09 86.28
C SER A 232 97.20 -37.36 87.30
N THR A 233 96.87 -36.10 87.55
CA THR A 233 97.40 -35.36 88.70
C THR A 233 96.19 -34.87 89.47
N THR A 234 95.67 -35.71 90.36
CA THR A 234 94.65 -35.33 91.34
C THR A 234 95.27 -34.30 92.29
N ALA A 235 94.84 -33.05 92.20
CA ALA A 235 95.21 -32.02 93.15
C ALA A 235 94.51 -32.32 94.49
N VAL A 236 95.29 -32.67 95.51
CA VAL A 236 94.81 -32.81 96.89
C VAL A 236 94.90 -31.44 97.56
N PHE A 237 93.79 -30.91 98.05
CA PHE A 237 93.73 -29.65 98.79
C PHE A 237 93.81 -29.94 100.29
N TYR A 238 94.77 -29.34 101.00
CA TYR A 238 94.96 -29.44 102.45
C TYR A 238 94.51 -28.14 103.13
N ASP A 239 93.78 -28.24 104.25
CA ASP A 239 93.52 -27.12 105.15
C ASP A 239 94.77 -26.84 106.00
N GLU A 240 95.45 -25.71 105.77
CA GLU A 240 96.70 -25.32 106.46
C GLU A 240 96.53 -25.13 107.98
N ASP A 241 95.30 -24.96 108.49
CA ASP A 241 95.04 -24.78 109.93
C ASP A 241 94.65 -26.08 110.66
N LYS A 242 94.33 -27.17 109.93
CA LYS A 242 93.80 -28.42 110.53
C LYS A 242 94.40 -29.75 110.06
N GLY A 243 95.14 -29.79 108.95
CA GLY A 243 95.88 -30.98 108.52
C GLY A 243 95.01 -32.21 108.13
N GLU A 244 93.77 -31.99 107.67
CA GLU A 244 92.91 -33.03 107.08
C GLU A 244 92.72 -32.78 105.56
N GLU A 245 92.51 -33.85 104.78
CA GLU A 245 92.19 -33.78 103.33
C GLU A 245 90.75 -33.28 103.12
N LEU A 246 90.56 -32.25 102.30
CA LEU A 246 89.22 -31.76 101.91
C LEU A 246 88.69 -32.57 100.72
N GLU A 247 87.58 -33.30 100.93
CA GLU A 247 86.90 -34.08 99.88
C GLU A 247 85.95 -33.16 99.08
N VAL A 248 86.48 -32.37 98.15
CA VAL A 248 85.74 -31.31 97.45
C VAL A 248 85.19 -31.78 96.09
N GLY A 249 83.99 -31.31 95.71
CA GLY A 249 83.42 -31.53 94.38
C GLY A 249 84.17 -30.73 93.30
N VAL A 250 84.50 -31.36 92.18
CA VAL A 250 85.23 -30.73 91.08
C VAL A 250 84.68 -31.13 89.71
N VAL A 251 84.40 -30.15 88.85
CA VAL A 251 84.14 -30.36 87.41
C VAL A 251 85.47 -30.70 86.74
N THR A 252 85.60 -31.92 86.24
CA THR A 252 86.83 -32.45 85.67
C THR A 252 86.94 -32.18 84.16
N ASN A 253 85.81 -32.20 83.44
CA ASN A 253 85.78 -31.99 81.99
C ASN A 253 84.37 -31.62 81.46
N ILE A 254 84.31 -31.05 80.25
CA ILE A 254 83.07 -30.93 79.45
C ILE A 254 83.29 -31.61 78.10
N GLU A 255 82.44 -32.59 77.79
CA GLU A 255 82.49 -33.38 76.55
C GLU A 255 81.30 -33.04 75.64
N PHE A 256 81.51 -33.08 74.33
CA PHE A 256 80.46 -32.89 73.32
C PHE A 256 80.47 -34.03 72.31
N GLU A 257 79.32 -34.66 72.07
CA GLU A 257 79.12 -35.72 71.08
C GLU A 257 77.91 -35.40 70.19
N GLN A 258 78.06 -35.57 68.87
CA GLN A 258 76.95 -35.54 67.93
C GLN A 258 76.55 -36.95 67.52
N LYS A 259 75.31 -37.35 67.81
CA LYS A 259 74.83 -38.70 67.51
C LYS A 259 73.38 -38.68 67.01
N GLY A 260 73.16 -39.17 65.78
CA GLY A 260 71.81 -39.37 65.24
C GLY A 260 70.96 -38.09 65.05
N GLY A 261 71.59 -36.92 64.84
CA GLY A 261 70.89 -35.64 64.76
C GLY A 261 70.53 -35.03 66.13
N GLU A 262 71.08 -35.59 67.20
CA GLU A 262 71.07 -35.04 68.55
C GLU A 262 72.47 -34.51 68.90
N ASP A 263 72.50 -33.39 69.60
CA ASP A 263 73.72 -32.82 70.16
C ASP A 263 73.75 -33.11 71.66
N ILE A 264 74.79 -33.76 72.15
CA ILE A 264 74.89 -34.22 73.54
C ILE A 264 76.07 -33.51 74.20
N LEU A 265 75.79 -32.71 75.23
CA LEU A 265 76.80 -32.04 76.05
C LEU A 265 76.89 -32.72 77.42
N SER A 266 78.05 -33.22 77.82
CA SER A 266 78.24 -33.93 79.09
C SER A 266 79.20 -33.19 80.02
N ILE A 267 78.76 -32.89 81.24
CA ILE A 267 79.56 -32.27 82.31
C ILE A 267 80.09 -33.39 83.21
N CYS A 268 81.40 -33.55 83.29
CA CYS A 268 82.06 -34.59 84.06
C CYS A 268 82.47 -34.07 85.45
N ILE A 269 82.15 -34.82 86.50
CA ILE A 269 82.37 -34.46 87.91
C ILE A 269 83.07 -35.60 88.65
N ASN A 270 83.91 -35.26 89.63
CA ASN A 270 84.71 -36.25 90.38
C ASN A 270 83.90 -37.05 91.42
N LYS A 271 82.74 -36.54 91.84
CA LYS A 271 81.78 -37.20 92.76
C LYS A 271 80.36 -36.72 92.45
N GLU A 272 79.35 -37.41 92.99
CA GLU A 272 77.96 -36.97 92.86
C GLU A 272 77.73 -35.65 93.61
N LEU A 273 77.07 -34.70 92.94
CA LEU A 273 76.83 -33.33 93.42
C LEU A 273 75.39 -32.93 93.16
N ALA A 274 74.84 -32.07 94.03
CA ALA A 274 73.54 -31.46 93.78
C ALA A 274 73.64 -30.46 92.61
N TYR A 275 72.68 -30.52 91.69
CA TYR A 275 72.61 -29.58 90.56
C TYR A 275 71.20 -29.12 90.25
N ASN A 276 71.10 -27.94 89.65
CA ASN A 276 69.87 -27.35 89.16
C ASN A 276 70.01 -26.94 87.69
N VAL A 277 69.01 -27.27 86.86
CA VAL A 277 68.95 -26.87 85.46
C VAL A 277 67.79 -25.92 85.23
N GLY A 278 68.10 -24.68 84.85
CA GLY A 278 67.13 -23.62 84.57
C GLY A 278 67.24 -23.11 83.13
N ARG A 279 66.18 -22.47 82.63
CA ARG A 279 66.29 -21.63 81.42
C ARG A 279 66.72 -20.22 81.79
N MET A 280 67.59 -19.64 80.99
CA MET A 280 68.00 -18.24 81.14
C MET A 280 66.81 -17.31 80.81
N LYS A 281 66.69 -16.19 81.55
CA LYS A 281 65.59 -15.21 81.35
C LYS A 281 65.69 -14.43 80.03
N LEU A 282 66.88 -14.34 79.43
CA LEU A 282 67.16 -13.64 78.18
C LEU A 282 67.97 -14.58 77.26
N GLY A 283 67.44 -14.86 76.06
CA GLY A 283 68.02 -15.77 75.08
C GLY A 283 67.54 -17.23 75.18
N ASN A 284 67.78 -18.02 74.13
CA ASN A 284 67.59 -19.48 74.18
C ASN A 284 68.83 -20.11 74.84
N GLY A 285 68.90 -20.03 76.17
CA GLY A 285 70.00 -20.57 76.95
C GLY A 285 69.53 -21.42 78.12
N ILE A 286 70.32 -22.41 78.49
CA ILE A 286 70.15 -23.27 79.66
C ILE A 286 71.28 -22.96 80.62
N ILE A 287 71.01 -22.89 81.92
CA ILE A 287 72.04 -22.78 82.94
C ILE A 287 71.98 -24.02 83.83
N VAL A 288 73.12 -24.68 83.99
CA VAL A 288 73.33 -25.77 84.94
C VAL A 288 74.13 -25.21 86.09
N THR A 289 73.60 -25.28 87.31
CA THR A 289 74.29 -24.84 88.53
C THR A 289 74.66 -26.09 89.32
N LEU A 290 75.94 -26.25 89.64
CA LEU A 290 76.49 -27.32 90.46
C LEU A 290 76.87 -26.73 91.82
N GLU A 291 76.25 -27.24 92.89
CA GLU A 291 76.45 -26.73 94.24
C GLU A 291 77.71 -27.30 94.89
N GLU A 292 78.43 -26.49 95.67
CA GLU A 292 79.67 -26.88 96.40
C GLU A 292 80.72 -27.55 95.50
N CYS A 293 80.95 -26.94 94.33
CA CYS A 293 81.75 -27.50 93.25
C CYS A 293 82.70 -26.47 92.65
N PHE A 294 83.96 -26.87 92.52
CA PHE A 294 85.04 -26.08 91.92
C PHE A 294 85.29 -26.53 90.48
N VAL A 295 85.88 -25.66 89.67
CA VAL A 295 86.20 -25.96 88.27
C VAL A 295 87.70 -26.24 88.16
N LEU A 296 88.07 -27.44 87.70
CA LEU A 296 89.47 -27.80 87.51
C LEU A 296 90.08 -26.90 86.42
N SER A 297 91.32 -26.45 86.60
CA SER A 297 92.00 -25.53 85.66
C SER A 297 92.12 -26.06 84.23
N SER A 298 91.88 -27.36 84.00
CA SER A 298 91.84 -28.00 82.69
C SER A 298 90.53 -27.75 81.91
N VAL A 299 89.46 -27.30 82.57
CA VAL A 299 88.17 -27.02 81.93
C VAL A 299 88.21 -25.61 81.32
N LYS A 300 87.84 -25.49 80.03
CA LYS A 300 87.81 -24.17 79.37
C LYS A 300 86.64 -23.35 79.90
N HIS A 301 86.86 -22.03 80.03
CA HIS A 301 85.78 -21.10 80.37
C HIS A 301 84.71 -20.98 79.28
N GLU A 302 85.05 -21.32 78.03
CA GLU A 302 84.18 -21.14 76.87
C GLU A 302 84.40 -22.23 75.80
N TYR A 303 83.31 -22.73 75.24
CA TYR A 303 83.25 -23.65 74.10
C TYR A 303 82.30 -23.08 73.05
N ILE A 304 82.70 -23.09 71.78
CA ILE A 304 81.89 -22.64 70.64
C ILE A 304 81.74 -23.83 69.69
N PHE A 305 80.52 -24.08 69.21
CA PHE A 305 80.23 -25.20 68.33
C PHE A 305 79.67 -24.71 66.99
N GLU A 306 80.41 -25.00 65.92
CA GLU A 306 79.95 -24.74 64.56
C GLU A 306 79.12 -25.92 64.03
N ASN A 307 78.06 -25.63 63.27
CA ASN A 307 77.13 -26.63 62.73
C ASN A 307 76.46 -27.52 63.80
N SER A 308 76.13 -26.92 64.95
CA SER A 308 75.50 -27.57 66.10
C SER A 308 74.20 -26.85 66.52
N LEU A 309 73.28 -27.58 67.14
CA LEU A 309 72.14 -27.06 67.90
C LEU A 309 72.60 -26.30 69.15
N ILE A 310 73.79 -26.60 69.69
CA ILE A 310 74.45 -25.82 70.72
C ILE A 310 75.28 -24.75 70.01
N GLU A 311 75.14 -23.49 70.39
CA GLU A 311 75.92 -22.40 69.82
C GLU A 311 77.20 -22.20 70.64
N LYS A 312 77.06 -22.19 71.96
CA LYS A 312 78.11 -21.79 72.89
C LYS A 312 77.88 -22.39 74.28
N VAL A 313 78.94 -22.73 75.01
CA VAL A 313 78.90 -23.10 76.42
C VAL A 313 79.92 -22.27 77.20
N GLU A 314 79.51 -21.67 78.32
CA GLU A 314 80.36 -20.90 79.23
C GLU A 314 80.38 -21.53 80.62
N VAL A 315 81.55 -21.60 81.25
CA VAL A 315 81.74 -22.16 82.60
C VAL A 315 82.31 -21.10 83.54
N LYS A 316 81.62 -20.82 84.65
CA LYS A 316 82.04 -19.85 85.68
C LYS A 316 81.94 -20.44 87.07
N GLU A 317 82.96 -20.21 87.88
CA GLU A 317 82.93 -20.53 89.32
C GLU A 317 82.64 -19.25 90.10
N ILE A 318 81.61 -19.27 90.95
CA ILE A 318 81.21 -18.10 91.76
C ILE A 318 80.73 -18.62 93.12
N ASN A 319 81.31 -18.12 94.21
CA ASN A 319 80.94 -18.45 95.59
C ASN A 319 80.81 -19.97 95.83
N GLU A 320 81.86 -20.73 95.50
CA GLU A 320 81.94 -22.19 95.70
C GLU A 320 80.93 -23.02 94.88
N ASN A 321 80.35 -22.44 93.82
CA ASN A 321 79.46 -23.15 92.88
C ASN A 321 79.94 -23.00 91.44
N ALA A 322 79.74 -24.03 90.62
CA ALA A 322 80.07 -24.02 89.20
C ALA A 322 78.81 -23.83 88.34
N TYR A 323 78.81 -22.81 87.48
CA TYR A 323 77.73 -22.47 86.56
C TYR A 323 78.14 -22.79 85.13
N VAL A 324 77.42 -23.70 84.47
CA VAL A 324 77.57 -24.04 83.05
C VAL A 324 76.39 -23.45 82.27
N MET A 325 76.62 -22.36 81.55
CA MET A 325 75.65 -21.68 80.70
C MET A 325 75.76 -22.20 79.26
N ILE A 326 74.68 -22.70 78.69
CA ILE A 326 74.61 -23.36 77.39
C ILE A 326 73.64 -22.57 76.50
N PHE A 327 74.16 -21.89 75.48
CA PHE A 327 73.38 -21.20 74.47
C PHE A 327 73.04 -22.17 73.34
N THR A 328 71.76 -22.29 72.97
CA THR A 328 71.27 -23.30 72.03
C THR A 328 70.14 -22.80 71.14
N LYS A 329 70.10 -23.28 69.89
CA LYS A 329 68.96 -23.10 68.97
C LYS A 329 67.84 -24.12 69.20
N ALA A 330 68.10 -25.17 69.98
CA ALA A 330 67.12 -26.22 70.21
C ALA A 330 66.03 -25.78 71.20
N LYS A 331 64.77 -25.99 70.81
CA LYS A 331 63.61 -25.67 71.65
C LYS A 331 63.34 -26.71 72.74
N LYS A 332 63.89 -27.93 72.61
CA LYS A 332 63.70 -29.06 73.54
C LYS A 332 65.04 -29.73 73.83
N PHE A 333 65.21 -30.14 75.08
CA PHE A 333 66.37 -30.89 75.55
C PHE A 333 65.93 -31.93 76.60
N ASP A 334 66.71 -33.00 76.74
CA ASP A 334 66.56 -34.03 77.78
C ASP A 334 67.85 -34.10 78.61
N ILE A 335 67.75 -34.38 79.91
CA ILE A 335 68.91 -34.56 80.80
C ILE A 335 69.05 -36.05 81.14
N ARG A 336 70.28 -36.56 81.14
CA ARG A 336 70.63 -37.95 81.51
C ARG A 336 71.81 -37.91 82.47
N GLU A 337 71.76 -38.69 83.55
CA GLU A 337 72.82 -38.76 84.56
C GLU A 337 73.33 -40.20 84.69
N ARG A 338 74.65 -40.37 84.78
CA ARG A 338 75.36 -41.65 85.00
C ARG A 338 76.62 -41.36 85.82
N GLU A 339 77.03 -42.27 86.72
CA GLU A 339 78.18 -42.13 87.65
C GLU A 339 79.27 -41.17 87.13
N GLY A 340 79.30 -39.95 87.68
CA GLY A 340 80.29 -38.91 87.36
C GLY A 340 80.04 -38.05 86.10
N LYS A 341 78.89 -38.15 85.42
CA LYS A 341 78.53 -37.34 84.22
C LYS A 341 77.05 -36.92 84.18
N ILE A 342 76.83 -35.63 83.88
CA ILE A 342 75.51 -35.04 83.58
C ILE A 342 75.45 -34.68 82.08
N SER A 343 74.67 -35.42 81.29
CA SER A 343 74.53 -35.25 79.83
C SER A 343 73.22 -34.55 79.44
N ILE A 344 73.30 -33.48 78.65
CA ILE A 344 72.17 -32.71 78.12
C ILE A 344 72.07 -32.96 76.61
N VAL A 345 70.93 -33.49 76.16
CA VAL A 345 70.67 -33.94 74.79
C VAL A 345 69.71 -32.98 74.09
N PHE A 346 70.15 -32.31 73.02
CA PHE A 346 69.38 -31.36 72.21
C PHE A 346 68.87 -32.01 70.91
N LYS A 347 67.62 -31.75 70.52
CA LYS A 347 66.96 -32.37 69.35
C LYS A 347 66.46 -31.33 68.34
N LYS A 348 66.55 -31.64 67.04
CA LYS A 348 65.93 -30.83 65.96
C LYS A 348 64.40 -30.80 66.09
N SER A 349 63.79 -29.67 65.71
CA SER A 349 62.33 -29.53 65.73
C SER A 349 61.72 -30.28 64.54
N LYS A 350 60.59 -30.96 64.73
CA LYS A 350 59.84 -31.57 63.63
C LYS A 350 58.81 -30.59 63.07
N GLY A 351 58.77 -30.42 61.76
CA GLY A 351 57.75 -29.68 61.04
C GLY A 351 56.72 -30.64 60.43
N VAL A 352 55.49 -30.17 60.25
CA VAL A 352 54.41 -30.94 59.61
C VAL A 352 53.93 -30.16 58.39
N ILE A 353 53.83 -30.84 57.26
CA ILE A 353 53.14 -30.35 56.06
C ILE A 353 51.82 -31.10 55.99
N SER A 354 50.71 -30.37 55.90
CA SER A 354 49.38 -30.97 55.83
C SER A 354 48.47 -30.17 54.91
N TYR A 355 47.47 -30.83 54.32
CA TYR A 355 46.44 -30.15 53.52
C TYR A 355 45.16 -29.99 54.33
N ASN A 356 44.68 -28.75 54.45
CA ASN A 356 43.38 -28.47 55.05
C ASN A 356 42.29 -28.52 53.97
N LYS A 357 41.51 -29.61 53.94
CA LYS A 357 40.41 -29.80 52.97
C LYS A 357 39.33 -28.72 53.05
N ASN A 358 39.00 -28.23 54.25
CA ASN A 358 37.92 -27.25 54.42
C ASN A 358 38.30 -25.87 53.87
N ASN A 359 39.56 -25.48 54.07
CA ASN A 359 40.04 -24.15 53.71
C ASN A 359 40.87 -24.14 52.41
N LYS A 360 41.09 -25.31 51.81
CA LYS A 360 41.80 -25.55 50.54
C LYS A 360 43.21 -24.94 50.50
N PHE A 361 43.97 -25.14 51.57
CA PHE A 361 45.36 -24.70 51.65
C PHE A 361 46.30 -25.76 52.20
N ILE A 362 47.54 -25.75 51.71
CA ILE A 362 48.65 -26.52 52.28
C ILE A 362 49.23 -25.72 53.42
N MET A 363 49.26 -26.30 54.61
CA MET A 363 49.82 -25.73 55.83
C MET A 363 51.22 -26.31 56.06
N ILE A 364 52.21 -25.44 56.20
CA ILE A 364 53.59 -25.79 56.51
C ILE A 364 53.91 -25.22 57.89
N ASP A 365 54.09 -26.10 58.88
CA ASP A 365 54.36 -25.70 60.26
C ASP A 365 55.87 -25.53 60.53
N ASN A 366 56.21 -24.70 61.51
CA ASN A 366 57.57 -24.39 61.97
C ASN A 366 58.46 -23.76 60.89
N VAL A 367 57.89 -22.95 60.00
CA VAL A 367 58.61 -22.17 58.99
C VAL A 367 58.19 -20.71 59.05
N LEU A 368 59.13 -19.80 58.79
CA LEU A 368 58.84 -18.37 58.63
C LEU A 368 58.47 -18.06 57.17
N PRO A 369 57.56 -17.11 56.90
CA PRO A 369 57.19 -16.70 55.55
C PRO A 369 58.39 -16.34 54.64
N SER A 370 59.41 -15.69 55.21
CA SER A 370 60.66 -15.33 54.51
C SER A 370 61.44 -16.51 53.93
N ASN A 371 61.15 -17.73 54.39
CA ASN A 371 61.86 -18.94 53.99
C ASN A 371 61.07 -19.78 52.97
N ILE A 372 59.94 -19.27 52.49
CA ILE A 372 59.10 -19.91 51.48
C ILE A 372 59.17 -19.14 50.17
N GLN A 373 59.41 -19.88 49.09
CA GLN A 373 59.26 -19.40 47.72
C GLN A 373 58.32 -20.34 46.98
N VAL A 374 57.37 -19.78 46.20
CA VAL A 374 56.44 -20.57 45.38
C VAL A 374 56.73 -20.29 43.91
N ASP A 375 57.12 -21.33 43.18
CA ASP A 375 57.34 -21.27 41.74
C ASP A 375 56.22 -21.99 40.99
N THR A 376 55.78 -21.40 39.87
CA THR A 376 54.80 -22.00 38.97
C THR A 376 55.53 -22.76 37.86
N VAL A 377 55.28 -24.06 37.75
CA VAL A 377 55.87 -24.93 36.71
C VAL A 377 54.95 -25.00 35.49
N SER A 378 53.65 -25.12 35.73
CA SER A 378 52.59 -25.04 34.72
C SER A 378 51.28 -24.54 35.36
N GLU A 379 50.22 -24.36 34.59
CA GLU A 379 48.91 -23.90 35.11
C GLU A 379 48.30 -24.84 36.17
N LYS A 380 48.81 -26.07 36.30
CA LYS A 380 48.36 -27.07 37.26
C LYS A 380 49.47 -27.60 38.16
N GLU A 381 50.69 -27.08 38.08
CA GLU A 381 51.83 -27.56 38.84
C GLU A 381 52.59 -26.43 39.52
N TYR A 382 52.78 -26.58 40.83
CA TYR A 382 53.48 -25.61 41.68
C TYR A 382 54.59 -26.30 42.47
N ILE A 383 55.68 -25.59 42.74
CA ILE A 383 56.76 -26.03 43.63
C ILE A 383 56.91 -25.01 44.75
N ILE A 384 56.73 -25.45 46.00
CA ILE A 384 57.02 -24.65 47.19
C ILE A 384 58.41 -25.03 47.68
N ARG A 385 59.37 -24.10 47.61
CA ARG A 385 60.71 -24.27 48.16
C ARG A 385 60.75 -23.75 49.59
N ILE A 386 61.14 -24.61 50.52
CA ILE A 386 61.26 -24.34 51.96
C ILE A 386 62.74 -24.32 52.32
N SER A 387 63.27 -23.15 52.67
CA SER A 387 64.67 -22.98 53.09
C SER A 387 64.81 -23.14 54.61
N THR A 388 65.34 -24.28 55.09
CA THR A 388 65.51 -24.54 56.54
C THR A 388 66.64 -25.51 56.85
N LYS A 389 67.37 -25.28 57.97
CA LYS A 389 68.45 -26.14 58.48
C LYS A 389 68.11 -26.86 59.80
N ASP A 390 67.14 -26.31 60.54
CA ASP A 390 66.86 -26.67 61.95
C ASP A 390 65.53 -27.42 62.13
N VAL A 391 64.77 -27.60 61.04
CA VAL A 391 63.47 -28.27 61.00
C VAL A 391 63.51 -29.44 60.02
N VAL A 392 62.98 -30.57 60.45
CA VAL A 392 62.86 -31.79 59.63
C VAL A 392 61.39 -32.04 59.29
N TYR A 393 61.08 -32.20 58.00
CA TYR A 393 59.75 -32.56 57.50
C TYR A 393 59.71 -34.04 57.05
N ASN A 394 58.51 -34.62 57.05
CA ASN A 394 58.32 -35.98 56.53
C ASN A 394 58.33 -35.96 54.99
N GLU A 395 59.22 -36.73 54.39
CA GLU A 395 59.31 -36.91 52.94
C GLU A 395 58.30 -37.97 52.46
N GLY A 396 57.78 -37.77 51.25
CA GLY A 396 56.83 -38.70 50.63
C GLY A 396 55.72 -38.00 49.85
N GLU A 397 54.97 -38.81 49.12
CA GLU A 397 53.80 -38.39 48.35
C GLU A 397 52.53 -38.53 49.20
N THR A 398 51.70 -37.48 49.21
CA THR A 398 50.38 -37.49 49.81
C THR A 398 49.34 -37.18 48.75
N LYS A 399 48.44 -38.14 48.50
CA LYS A 399 47.24 -37.91 47.68
C LYS A 399 46.19 -37.15 48.48
N VAL A 400 45.57 -36.19 47.84
CA VAL A 400 44.55 -35.32 48.43
C VAL A 400 43.22 -35.61 47.72
N GLU A 401 42.24 -36.11 48.46
CA GLU A 401 40.87 -36.22 47.95
C GLU A 401 40.16 -34.86 48.08
N ASP A 402 40.52 -33.91 47.21
CA ASP A 402 39.92 -32.57 47.12
C ASP A 402 39.65 -32.18 45.66
N LEU A 403 38.76 -31.19 45.46
CA LEU A 403 38.34 -30.74 44.13
C LEU A 403 39.40 -29.91 43.38
N ILE A 404 40.39 -29.35 44.08
CA ILE A 404 41.41 -28.46 43.49
C ILE A 404 42.78 -29.14 43.46
N VAL A 405 43.23 -29.70 44.58
CA VAL A 405 44.56 -30.34 44.71
C VAL A 405 44.44 -31.85 44.50
N ASP A 406 45.23 -32.43 43.58
CA ASP A 406 45.33 -33.88 43.36
C ASP A 406 46.28 -34.54 44.37
N ARG A 407 47.51 -34.04 44.43
CA ARG A 407 48.56 -34.57 45.30
C ARG A 407 49.64 -33.54 45.59
N TYR A 408 50.38 -33.78 46.65
CA TYR A 408 51.64 -33.10 46.89
C TYR A 408 52.75 -34.08 47.31
N THR A 409 53.98 -33.80 46.89
CA THR A 409 55.16 -34.62 47.20
C THR A 409 56.20 -33.75 47.90
N VAL A 410 56.64 -34.19 49.07
CA VAL A 410 57.70 -33.53 49.84
C VAL A 410 59.02 -34.27 49.59
N GLU A 411 60.01 -33.57 49.04
CA GLU A 411 61.34 -34.09 48.75
C GLU A 411 62.40 -33.21 49.42
N LYS A 412 63.48 -33.81 49.93
CA LYS A 412 64.61 -33.03 50.47
C LYS A 412 65.43 -32.40 49.35
N SER A 413 65.68 -31.09 49.46
CA SER A 413 66.50 -30.33 48.51
C SER A 413 67.81 -29.83 49.16
N ALA A 414 68.73 -29.28 48.36
CA ALA A 414 70.08 -28.91 48.84
C ALA A 414 70.07 -27.91 50.02
N ASN A 415 69.07 -27.03 50.08
CA ASN A 415 68.94 -25.98 51.10
C ASN A 415 67.69 -26.13 51.99
N GLY A 416 67.02 -27.30 51.96
CA GLY A 416 65.83 -27.56 52.76
C GLY A 416 64.91 -28.63 52.14
N TYR A 417 63.69 -28.24 51.75
CA TYR A 417 62.68 -29.14 51.18
C TYR A 417 61.91 -28.51 50.03
N ASP A 418 61.53 -29.30 49.04
CA ASP A 418 60.66 -28.89 47.94
C ASP A 418 59.33 -29.64 48.05
N VAL A 419 58.22 -28.90 47.99
CA VAL A 419 56.85 -29.45 47.97
C VAL A 419 56.29 -29.27 46.56
N LYS A 420 56.28 -30.35 45.77
CA LYS A 420 55.68 -30.37 44.43
C LYS A 420 54.19 -30.62 44.56
N ILE A 421 53.37 -29.81 43.89
CA ILE A 421 51.90 -29.86 43.99
C ILE A 421 51.33 -30.02 42.59
N VAL A 422 50.42 -30.97 42.45
CA VAL A 422 49.65 -31.19 41.21
C VAL A 422 48.19 -30.89 41.49
N LEU A 423 47.57 -30.10 40.62
CA LEU A 423 46.17 -29.68 40.72
C LEU A 423 45.28 -30.38 39.68
N TYR A 424 44.02 -30.64 40.03
CA TYR A 424 43.01 -31.10 39.07
C TYR A 424 42.54 -29.96 38.15
N LYS A 425 42.48 -28.74 38.69
CA LYS A 425 41.97 -27.53 38.03
C LYS A 425 43.00 -26.40 38.06
N GLU A 426 42.89 -25.49 37.11
CA GLU A 426 43.68 -24.26 37.05
C GLU A 426 43.30 -23.37 38.25
N ALA A 427 44.28 -22.99 39.08
CA ALA A 427 44.05 -22.21 40.29
C ALA A 427 45.20 -21.23 40.52
N ARG A 428 44.91 -20.08 41.13
CA ARG A 428 45.92 -19.15 41.69
C ARG A 428 46.22 -19.52 43.13
N TYR A 429 47.38 -19.10 43.65
CA TYR A 429 47.72 -19.29 45.06
C TYR A 429 47.69 -17.98 45.85
N GLU A 430 47.37 -18.09 47.14
CA GLU A 430 47.45 -17.00 48.13
C GLU A 430 48.27 -17.51 49.33
N ILE A 431 49.30 -16.76 49.72
CA ILE A 431 50.11 -17.07 50.91
C ILE A 431 49.42 -16.46 52.13
N ILE A 432 49.18 -17.29 53.14
CA ILE A 432 48.57 -16.93 54.42
C ILE A 432 49.66 -17.04 55.48
N GLU A 433 50.10 -15.90 56.00
CA GLU A 433 51.17 -15.85 57.00
C GLU A 433 50.64 -16.10 58.42
N GLY A 434 51.22 -17.06 59.12
CA GLY A 434 50.98 -17.34 60.54
C GLY A 434 52.22 -17.04 61.40
N ARG A 435 52.05 -17.03 62.73
CA ARG A 435 53.15 -16.77 63.67
C ARG A 435 54.28 -17.81 63.60
N THR A 436 53.94 -19.06 63.31
CA THR A 436 54.87 -20.20 63.25
C THR A 436 54.54 -21.17 62.13
N SER A 437 53.70 -20.77 61.18
CA SER A 437 53.26 -21.60 60.06
C SER A 437 52.90 -20.72 58.86
N VAL A 438 52.90 -21.33 57.69
CA VAL A 438 52.52 -20.67 56.43
C VAL A 438 51.51 -21.53 55.70
N GLY A 439 50.39 -20.93 55.35
CA GLY A 439 49.35 -21.56 54.52
C GLY A 439 49.50 -21.13 53.06
N ILE A 440 49.35 -22.04 52.11
CA ILE A 440 49.28 -21.73 50.68
C ILE A 440 47.93 -22.22 50.16
N LYS A 441 47.03 -21.27 49.93
CA LYS A 441 45.64 -21.51 49.53
C LYS A 441 45.50 -21.49 48.01
N PHE A 442 44.84 -22.50 47.45
CA PHE A 442 44.56 -22.56 46.02
C PHE A 442 43.12 -22.13 45.72
N VAL A 443 42.95 -21.14 44.84
CA VAL A 443 41.65 -20.58 44.43
C VAL A 443 41.46 -20.82 42.94
N GLU A 444 40.39 -21.56 42.58
CA GLU A 444 40.03 -21.89 41.19
C GLU A 444 39.87 -20.61 40.34
N VAL A 445 40.38 -20.65 39.10
CA VAL A 445 40.26 -19.54 38.14
C VAL A 445 39.35 -19.98 36.99
N ASN A 446 38.26 -19.26 36.76
CA ASN A 446 37.41 -19.49 35.59
C ASN A 446 38.00 -18.75 34.38
N ILE A 447 38.17 -19.46 33.26
CA ILE A 447 38.84 -18.92 32.07
C ILE A 447 38.00 -19.17 30.81
N LEU A 448 37.81 -18.11 30.01
CA LEU A 448 37.33 -18.18 28.63
C LEU A 448 38.51 -18.59 27.74
N LYS A 449 38.42 -19.81 27.17
CA LYS A 449 39.48 -20.41 26.37
C LYS A 449 39.39 -20.01 24.90
N ASP A 450 38.20 -20.09 24.32
CA ASP A 450 37.94 -19.73 22.92
C ASP A 450 36.50 -19.25 22.71
N VAL A 451 36.24 -18.72 21.52
CA VAL A 451 34.90 -18.38 21.04
C VAL A 451 34.69 -19.02 19.67
N VAL A 452 33.58 -19.76 19.51
CA VAL A 452 33.24 -20.42 18.25
C VAL A 452 31.94 -19.85 17.71
N VAL A 453 31.95 -19.37 16.47
CA VAL A 453 30.76 -18.82 15.81
C VAL A 453 30.14 -19.87 14.91
N HIS A 454 28.86 -20.17 15.13
CA HIS A 454 28.05 -21.09 14.33
C HIS A 454 27.00 -20.29 13.57
N HIS A 455 27.03 -20.34 12.24
CA HIS A 455 26.09 -19.62 11.39
C HIS A 455 25.00 -20.55 10.84
N SER A 456 23.76 -20.07 10.83
CA SER A 456 22.63 -20.73 10.18
C SER A 456 21.72 -19.71 9.50
N GLU A 457 20.82 -20.15 8.61
CA GLU A 457 19.86 -19.23 7.97
C GLU A 457 18.95 -18.52 8.98
N GLN A 458 18.71 -19.11 10.15
CA GLN A 458 17.76 -18.59 11.14
C GLN A 458 18.39 -17.74 12.24
N GLU A 459 19.67 -17.99 12.57
CA GLU A 459 20.40 -17.30 13.62
C GLU A 459 21.91 -17.53 13.54
N THR A 460 22.67 -16.63 14.16
CA THR A 460 24.10 -16.80 14.45
C THR A 460 24.27 -17.07 15.95
N LEU A 461 24.98 -18.15 16.29
CA LEU A 461 25.25 -18.56 17.67
C LEU A 461 26.74 -18.45 17.97
N ILE A 462 27.08 -17.64 18.98
CA ILE A 462 28.45 -17.48 19.47
C ILE A 462 28.62 -18.34 20.72
N GLU A 463 29.33 -19.45 20.62
CA GLU A 463 29.63 -20.37 21.73
C GLU A 463 30.81 -19.86 22.56
N LEU A 464 30.60 -19.73 23.88
CA LEU A 464 31.66 -19.42 24.83
C LEU A 464 32.30 -20.72 25.35
N VAL A 465 33.54 -20.99 24.92
CA VAL A 465 34.28 -22.20 25.30
C VAL A 465 35.09 -21.92 26.58
N THR A 466 34.71 -22.53 27.71
CA THR A 466 35.32 -22.26 29.02
C THR A 466 35.75 -23.53 29.76
N ASN A 467 36.53 -23.39 30.85
CA ASN A 467 36.96 -24.49 31.71
C ASN A 467 35.90 -24.92 32.76
N SER A 468 34.72 -24.31 32.74
CA SER A 468 33.61 -24.55 33.64
C SER A 468 32.31 -24.77 32.84
N ASN A 469 31.36 -25.45 33.46
CA ASN A 469 30.03 -25.58 32.88
C ASN A 469 29.22 -24.37 33.36
N ASN A 470 28.72 -23.55 32.42
CA ASN A 470 27.88 -22.36 32.63
C ASN A 470 28.63 -21.06 32.99
N VAL A 471 28.62 -20.10 32.07
CA VAL A 471 29.20 -18.77 32.24
C VAL A 471 28.11 -17.78 32.67
N PRO A 472 28.22 -17.11 33.82
CA PRO A 472 27.37 -15.99 34.18
C PRO A 472 27.75 -14.80 33.29
N VAL A 473 26.84 -14.45 32.39
CA VAL A 473 27.00 -13.35 31.44
C VAL A 473 25.89 -12.32 31.63
N VAL A 474 26.28 -11.06 31.58
CA VAL A 474 25.36 -9.92 31.52
C VAL A 474 25.47 -9.32 30.12
N LEU A 475 24.33 -9.21 29.43
CA LEU A 475 24.23 -8.63 28.10
C LEU A 475 23.67 -7.21 28.23
N GLU A 476 24.45 -6.22 27.79
CA GLU A 476 23.98 -4.86 27.55
C GLU A 476 23.95 -4.64 26.04
N HIS A 477 22.82 -4.18 25.50
CA HIS A 477 22.67 -3.99 24.06
C HIS A 477 22.33 -2.53 23.75
N ASP A 478 23.25 -1.86 23.05
CA ASP A 478 23.03 -0.59 22.40
C ASP A 478 22.48 -0.83 20.99
N ALA A 479 21.16 -0.86 20.88
CA ALA A 479 20.47 -1.12 19.63
C ALA A 479 20.52 0.06 18.63
N GLU A 480 20.92 1.26 19.06
CA GLU A 480 21.05 2.43 18.18
C GLU A 480 22.38 2.38 17.42
N ASN A 481 23.46 2.01 18.11
CA ASN A 481 24.78 1.89 17.51
C ASN A 481 25.09 0.48 16.96
N GLY A 482 24.19 -0.49 17.16
CA GLY A 482 24.39 -1.87 16.70
C GLY A 482 25.52 -2.59 17.45
N VAL A 483 25.69 -2.28 18.74
CA VAL A 483 26.76 -2.83 19.57
C VAL A 483 26.19 -3.50 20.80
N ALA A 484 26.56 -4.75 21.04
CA ALA A 484 26.25 -5.46 22.27
C ALA A 484 27.52 -5.78 23.07
N TYR A 485 27.45 -5.50 24.37
CA TYR A 485 28.49 -5.80 25.36
C TYR A 485 28.06 -7.02 26.16
N VAL A 486 28.89 -8.06 26.16
CA VAL A 486 28.67 -9.27 26.94
C VAL A 486 29.72 -9.35 28.03
N TYR A 487 29.35 -8.95 29.25
CA TYR A 487 30.24 -8.99 30.40
C TYR A 487 30.32 -10.39 30.99
N LEU A 488 31.53 -10.91 31.12
CA LEU A 488 31.83 -12.20 31.71
C LEU A 488 32.11 -12.02 33.21
N GLN A 489 31.18 -12.45 34.08
CA GLN A 489 31.33 -12.23 35.52
C GLN A 489 32.27 -13.27 36.15
N GLY A 490 33.45 -12.82 36.60
CA GLY A 490 34.42 -13.67 37.29
C GLY A 490 35.17 -14.66 36.40
N TYR A 491 35.30 -14.33 35.10
CA TYR A 491 36.09 -15.08 34.13
C TYR A 491 37.22 -14.21 33.56
N ASN A 492 38.41 -14.79 33.51
CA ASN A 492 39.55 -14.21 32.81
C ASN A 492 39.58 -14.71 31.36
N VAL A 493 40.28 -13.98 30.48
CA VAL A 493 40.42 -14.35 29.07
C VAL A 493 41.80 -14.96 28.83
N SER A 494 41.88 -16.05 28.06
CA SER A 494 43.17 -16.61 27.66
C SER A 494 43.96 -15.60 26.80
N LYS A 495 45.28 -15.51 26.99
CA LYS A 495 46.13 -14.59 26.20
C LYS A 495 46.02 -14.83 24.70
N SER A 496 45.90 -16.10 24.29
CA SER A 496 45.70 -16.50 22.89
C SER A 496 44.40 -15.99 22.27
N LEU A 497 43.40 -15.68 23.09
CA LEU A 497 42.09 -15.21 22.64
C LEU A 497 42.01 -13.67 22.61
N LEU A 498 42.75 -12.97 23.48
CA LEU A 498 42.86 -11.50 23.47
C LEU A 498 43.52 -10.96 22.19
N GLU A 499 44.34 -11.77 21.53
CA GLU A 499 45.03 -11.40 20.29
C GLU A 499 44.20 -11.71 19.03
N LYS A 500 43.05 -12.39 19.15
CA LYS A 500 42.16 -12.72 18.02
C LYS A 500 41.16 -11.58 17.76
N ASN A 501 41.08 -11.15 16.50
CA ASN A 501 39.97 -10.35 15.97
C ASN A 501 39.14 -11.23 15.04
N PHE A 502 37.81 -11.10 15.12
CA PHE A 502 36.89 -11.82 14.25
C PHE A 502 36.11 -10.80 13.41
N GLU A 503 36.22 -10.91 12.08
CA GLU A 503 35.49 -10.09 11.11
C GLU A 503 34.73 -11.02 10.15
N PHE A 504 33.51 -10.63 9.80
CA PHE A 504 32.60 -11.45 9.01
C PHE A 504 31.94 -10.59 7.92
N GLU A 505 31.99 -11.05 6.66
CA GLU A 505 31.44 -10.29 5.53
C GLU A 505 29.94 -10.61 5.27
N GLU A 506 29.56 -11.88 5.42
CA GLU A 506 28.25 -12.42 5.02
C GLU A 506 27.43 -13.02 6.17
N GLU A 507 27.49 -12.45 7.38
CA GLU A 507 26.77 -12.96 8.53
C GLU A 507 25.87 -11.90 9.22
N TYR A 508 25.01 -12.34 10.14
CA TYR A 508 24.25 -11.43 11.03
C TYR A 508 25.13 -10.72 12.07
N LEU A 509 26.44 -10.98 12.02
CA LEU A 509 27.50 -10.46 12.86
C LEU A 509 28.49 -9.76 11.92
N GLU A 510 28.94 -8.56 12.26
CA GLU A 510 29.94 -7.82 11.46
C GLU A 510 31.35 -8.06 12.01
N SER A 511 31.50 -7.92 13.34
CA SER A 511 32.75 -8.26 14.01
C SER A 511 32.52 -8.59 15.49
N LEU A 512 33.49 -9.32 16.06
CA LEU A 512 33.54 -9.64 17.48
C LEU A 512 34.93 -9.31 18.02
N LYS A 513 34.97 -8.55 19.12
CA LYS A 513 36.20 -8.22 19.85
C LYS A 513 36.11 -8.66 21.30
N ILE A 514 37.24 -9.02 21.88
CA ILE A 514 37.32 -9.47 23.27
C ILE A 514 38.22 -8.49 24.01
N VAL A 515 37.71 -7.92 25.10
CA VAL A 515 38.37 -6.86 25.86
C VAL A 515 38.51 -7.29 27.31
N GLU A 516 39.70 -7.09 27.88
CA GLU A 516 39.99 -7.31 29.29
C GLU A 516 40.43 -5.97 29.92
N GLU A 517 39.59 -5.44 30.80
CA GLU A 517 39.87 -4.18 31.50
C GLU A 517 40.58 -4.49 32.83
N ARG A 518 41.92 -4.49 32.79
CA ARG A 518 42.77 -4.91 33.92
C ARG A 518 42.57 -4.10 35.20
N GLU A 519 42.16 -2.84 35.10
CA GLU A 519 41.91 -1.97 36.25
C GLU A 519 40.62 -2.34 37.01
N LYS A 520 39.63 -2.91 36.32
CA LYS A 520 38.34 -3.33 36.91
C LYS A 520 38.23 -4.85 37.12
N GLY A 521 39.19 -5.62 36.62
CA GLY A 521 39.17 -7.09 36.69
C GLY A 521 37.97 -7.70 35.95
N GLN A 522 37.52 -7.04 34.88
CA GLN A 522 36.31 -7.42 34.14
C GLN A 522 36.64 -7.67 32.67
N SER A 523 36.17 -8.80 32.17
CA SER A 523 36.32 -9.21 30.77
C SER A 523 34.97 -9.13 30.06
N TYR A 524 34.93 -8.61 28.84
CA TYR A 524 33.71 -8.55 28.06
C TYR A 524 33.95 -8.75 26.57
N LEU A 525 32.92 -9.23 25.88
CA LEU A 525 32.89 -9.30 24.42
C LEU A 525 32.15 -8.08 23.89
N VAL A 526 32.67 -7.49 22.82
CA VAL A 526 32.02 -6.44 22.04
C VAL A 526 31.58 -7.04 20.72
N ILE A 527 30.28 -7.15 20.53
CA ILE A 527 29.61 -7.72 19.36
C ILE A 527 29.09 -6.56 18.52
N TYR A 528 29.58 -6.43 17.29
CA TYR A 528 29.07 -5.47 16.33
C TYR A 528 28.07 -6.18 15.42
N SER A 529 26.79 -5.87 15.58
CA SER A 529 25.70 -6.45 14.80
C SER A 529 24.53 -5.45 14.73
N PRO A 530 24.05 -5.12 13.53
CA PRO A 530 22.86 -4.27 13.38
C PRO A 530 21.55 -5.02 13.68
N VAL A 531 21.62 -6.31 14.03
CA VAL A 531 20.46 -7.10 14.45
C VAL A 531 20.06 -6.74 15.87
N LYS A 532 18.85 -6.20 16.03
CA LYS A 532 18.33 -5.74 17.33
C LYS A 532 18.06 -6.84 18.36
N ARG A 533 17.95 -8.11 17.94
CA ARG A 533 17.58 -9.22 18.82
C ARG A 533 18.79 -10.09 19.13
N ILE A 534 19.49 -9.73 20.20
CA ILE A 534 20.61 -10.49 20.77
C ILE A 534 20.19 -11.01 22.14
N SER A 535 20.49 -12.28 22.42
CA SER A 535 20.10 -12.93 23.68
C SER A 535 21.10 -13.98 24.11
N VAL A 536 21.16 -14.28 25.40
CA VAL A 536 21.97 -15.38 25.94
C VAL A 536 21.13 -16.65 26.00
N VAL A 537 21.64 -17.73 25.42
CA VAL A 537 21.01 -19.06 25.42
C VAL A 537 21.92 -20.04 26.13
N LYS A 538 21.36 -20.87 27.01
CA LYS A 538 22.11 -21.93 27.72
C LYS A 538 21.59 -23.29 27.29
N GLU A 539 22.44 -24.09 26.66
CA GLU A 539 22.06 -25.42 26.16
C GLU A 539 23.14 -26.44 26.52
N LYS A 540 22.73 -27.57 27.12
CA LYS A 540 23.63 -28.69 27.50
C LYS A 540 24.87 -28.27 28.31
N GLY A 541 24.72 -27.27 29.20
CA GLY A 541 25.81 -26.76 30.05
C GLY A 541 26.76 -25.76 29.37
N LYS A 542 26.52 -25.43 28.10
CA LYS A 542 27.25 -24.41 27.34
C LYS A 542 26.47 -23.10 27.29
N THR A 543 27.19 -22.00 27.11
CA THR A 543 26.61 -20.65 27.01
C THR A 543 26.82 -20.15 25.58
N PHE A 544 25.73 -19.72 24.95
CA PHE A 544 25.71 -19.17 23.61
C PHE A 544 25.16 -17.75 23.63
N ILE A 545 25.68 -16.88 22.76
CA ILE A 545 25.03 -15.62 22.42
C ILE A 545 24.34 -15.82 21.08
N SER A 546 23.01 -15.74 21.08
CA SER A 546 22.15 -15.91 19.92
C SER A 546 21.79 -14.55 19.33
N ILE A 547 22.12 -14.37 18.06
CA ILE A 547 21.79 -13.21 17.23
C ILE A 547 20.73 -13.65 16.23
N LYS A 548 19.50 -13.14 16.40
CA LYS A 548 18.34 -13.55 15.59
C LYS A 548 17.88 -12.41 14.67
N PRO A 549 18.00 -12.53 13.35
CA PRO A 549 17.48 -11.53 12.42
C PRO A 549 15.98 -11.30 12.63
N LYS A 550 15.53 -10.10 12.28
CA LYS A 550 14.11 -9.76 12.37
C LYS A 550 13.37 -10.46 11.22
N LYS A 551 12.15 -10.97 11.49
CA LYS A 551 11.29 -11.47 10.42
C LYS A 551 10.63 -10.29 9.71
N ALA A 552 10.75 -10.24 8.40
CA ALA A 552 10.02 -9.33 7.54
C ALA A 552 8.93 -10.12 6.80
N PHE A 553 7.84 -9.46 6.46
CA PHE A 553 6.71 -10.11 5.79
C PHE A 553 6.27 -9.32 4.56
N ILE A 554 5.93 -10.03 3.49
CA ILE A 554 5.13 -9.45 2.40
C ILE A 554 3.68 -9.81 2.68
N LEU A 555 2.85 -8.80 2.89
CA LEU A 555 1.43 -8.91 3.18
C LEU A 555 0.62 -8.14 2.12
N TYR A 556 -0.67 -8.42 1.99
CA TYR A 556 -1.59 -7.59 1.22
C TYR A 556 -2.68 -7.03 2.13
N ASN A 557 -2.76 -5.70 2.19
CA ASN A 557 -3.83 -5.02 2.89
C ASN A 557 -5.02 -4.84 1.95
N VAL A 558 -6.07 -5.63 2.16
CA VAL A 558 -7.28 -5.60 1.32
C VAL A 558 -8.04 -4.28 1.44
N PHE A 559 -8.03 -3.62 2.61
CA PHE A 559 -8.76 -2.38 2.84
C PHE A 559 -8.10 -1.16 2.19
N GLN A 560 -6.76 -1.12 2.20
CA GLN A 560 -5.97 -0.05 1.60
C GLN A 560 -5.51 -0.38 0.17
N GLU A 561 -5.80 -1.59 -0.31
CA GLU A 561 -5.38 -2.13 -1.61
C GLU A 561 -3.88 -1.96 -1.88
N CYS A 562 -3.05 -2.21 -0.87
CA CYS A 562 -1.60 -2.07 -0.95
C CYS A 562 -0.86 -3.33 -0.51
N ILE A 563 0.32 -3.54 -1.08
CA ILE A 563 1.25 -4.58 -0.65
C ILE A 563 2.13 -3.99 0.46
N VAL A 564 2.19 -4.64 1.60
CA VAL A 564 2.95 -4.17 2.76
C VAL A 564 4.19 -5.02 2.92
N PHE A 565 5.36 -4.40 2.79
CA PHE A 565 6.64 -4.96 3.19
C PHE A 565 6.87 -4.64 4.67
N GLN A 566 6.34 -5.50 5.53
CA GLN A 566 6.41 -5.34 6.97
C GLN A 566 7.86 -5.50 7.46
N ASN A 567 8.31 -4.57 8.30
CA ASN A 567 9.67 -4.52 8.84
C ASN A 567 10.77 -4.27 7.79
N ILE A 568 10.42 -3.66 6.65
CA ILE A 568 11.34 -3.19 5.61
C ILE A 568 11.09 -1.69 5.41
N LEU A 569 12.15 -0.88 5.51
CA LEU A 569 12.05 0.57 5.28
C LEU A 569 12.11 0.91 3.78
N PRO A 570 11.57 2.08 3.34
CA PRO A 570 11.57 2.46 1.94
C PRO A 570 12.97 2.53 1.32
N GLU A 571 13.97 2.98 2.08
CA GLU A 571 15.38 3.01 1.69
C GLU A 571 16.04 1.62 1.59
N GLU A 572 15.41 0.59 2.17
CA GLU A 572 15.90 -0.80 2.14
C GLU A 572 15.31 -1.61 0.97
N ILE A 573 14.42 -1.03 0.17
CA ILE A 573 13.78 -1.70 -0.96
C ILE A 573 13.84 -0.85 -2.22
N GLU A 574 14.40 -1.42 -3.28
CA GLU A 574 14.33 -0.85 -4.62
C GLU A 574 13.11 -1.42 -5.34
N ILE A 575 12.32 -0.55 -5.99
CA ILE A 575 11.10 -0.93 -6.70
C ILE A 575 11.16 -0.34 -8.12
N ASN A 576 11.03 -1.21 -9.11
CA ASN A 576 11.01 -0.86 -10.53
C ASN A 576 9.70 -1.33 -11.15
N HIS A 577 9.06 -0.48 -11.94
CA HIS A 577 7.77 -0.77 -12.57
C HIS A 577 7.90 -0.85 -14.08
N ASN A 578 7.68 -2.05 -14.62
CA ASN A 578 7.59 -2.27 -16.05
C ASN A 578 6.13 -2.18 -16.52
N GLN A 579 5.75 -1.00 -17.03
CA GLN A 579 4.39 -0.74 -17.52
C GLN A 579 4.00 -1.57 -18.76
N ILE A 580 4.96 -2.08 -19.53
CA ILE A 580 4.69 -2.87 -20.75
C ILE A 580 4.34 -4.31 -20.38
N GLN A 581 5.10 -4.89 -19.46
CA GLN A 581 4.87 -6.26 -18.97
C GLN A 581 3.85 -6.31 -17.82
N ASN A 582 3.43 -5.15 -17.32
CA ASN A 582 2.57 -5.01 -16.15
C ASN A 582 3.14 -5.74 -14.92
N THR A 583 4.45 -5.59 -14.71
CA THR A 583 5.19 -6.23 -13.63
C THR A 583 5.91 -5.21 -12.76
N ILE A 584 5.97 -5.49 -11.47
CA ILE A 584 6.79 -4.76 -10.50
C ILE A 584 7.93 -5.67 -10.09
N GLU A 585 9.15 -5.23 -10.33
CA GLU A 585 10.34 -5.88 -9.82
C GLU A 585 10.76 -5.16 -8.56
N PHE A 586 11.05 -5.91 -7.49
CA PHE A 586 11.57 -5.35 -6.26
C PHE A 586 12.82 -6.08 -5.78
N GLN A 587 13.71 -5.35 -5.14
CA GLN A 587 14.92 -5.86 -4.53
C GLN A 587 15.03 -5.34 -3.10
N VAL A 588 14.96 -6.25 -2.12
CA VAL A 588 15.17 -5.93 -0.71
C VAL A 588 16.67 -6.00 -0.42
N ASN A 589 17.26 -4.86 -0.10
CA ASN A 589 18.67 -4.63 0.20
C ASN A 589 18.97 -4.70 1.71
N ASN A 590 18.23 -5.51 2.46
CA ASN A 590 18.45 -5.70 3.90
C ASN A 590 18.90 -7.14 4.18
N LYS A 591 20.19 -7.34 4.50
CA LYS A 591 20.77 -8.65 4.80
C LYS A 591 20.48 -9.17 6.22
N TYR A 592 19.83 -8.34 7.06
CA TYR A 592 19.58 -8.62 8.48
C TYR A 592 18.13 -9.03 8.77
N VAL A 593 17.37 -9.33 7.72
CA VAL A 593 15.97 -9.75 7.79
C VAL A 593 15.73 -11.06 7.06
N ILE A 594 14.81 -11.86 7.60
CA ILE A 594 14.28 -13.03 6.91
C ILE A 594 12.94 -12.61 6.29
N LEU A 595 12.89 -12.49 4.97
CA LEU A 595 11.66 -12.13 4.26
C LEU A 595 10.77 -13.37 4.07
N LEU A 596 9.56 -13.29 4.60
CA LEU A 596 8.54 -14.32 4.49
C LEU A 596 7.38 -13.78 3.67
N LYS A 597 6.86 -14.60 2.75
CA LYS A 597 5.66 -14.28 1.99
C LYS A 597 4.45 -14.87 2.70
N ASP A 598 3.40 -14.08 2.90
CA ASP A 598 2.13 -14.59 3.43
C ASP A 598 1.52 -15.63 2.47
N PRO A 599 1.21 -16.86 2.93
CA PRO A 599 0.59 -17.89 2.09
C PRO A 599 -0.73 -17.47 1.43
N ILE A 600 -1.46 -16.52 2.03
CA ILE A 600 -2.71 -16.02 1.44
C ILE A 600 -2.44 -15.33 0.09
N LEU A 601 -1.24 -14.77 -0.14
CA LEU A 601 -0.88 -14.09 -1.39
C LEU A 601 -0.82 -15.02 -2.62
N ASP A 602 -0.83 -16.34 -2.42
CA ASP A 602 -0.90 -17.32 -3.51
C ASP A 602 -2.34 -17.67 -3.94
N LYS A 603 -3.35 -17.09 -3.29
CA LYS A 603 -4.75 -17.23 -3.71
C LYS A 603 -5.05 -16.30 -4.88
N GLU A 604 -5.80 -16.77 -5.88
CA GLU A 604 -6.11 -16.00 -7.10
C GLU A 604 -7.17 -14.87 -6.92
N GLU A 605 -7.60 -14.60 -5.68
CA GLU A 605 -8.78 -13.78 -5.36
C GLU A 605 -8.51 -12.26 -5.28
N TYR A 606 -7.30 -11.78 -5.57
CA TYR A 606 -6.97 -10.35 -5.46
C TYR A 606 -7.32 -9.56 -6.72
N ASN A 607 -7.88 -8.36 -6.57
CA ASN A 607 -8.18 -7.49 -7.73
C ASN A 607 -6.94 -6.81 -8.33
N THR A 608 -5.84 -6.76 -7.58
CA THR A 608 -4.70 -5.88 -7.87
C THR A 608 -3.56 -6.60 -8.59
N PHE A 609 -3.24 -7.83 -8.18
CA PHE A 609 -2.14 -8.64 -8.74
C PHE A 609 -2.57 -10.08 -9.00
N SER A 610 -1.90 -10.74 -9.94
CA SER A 610 -2.13 -12.14 -10.31
C SER A 610 -1.17 -13.09 -9.60
N SER A 611 0.08 -12.69 -9.39
CA SER A 611 1.06 -13.49 -8.64
C SER A 611 2.17 -12.65 -8.06
N ILE A 612 2.78 -13.14 -6.98
CA ILE A 612 3.98 -12.56 -6.37
C ILE A 612 5.02 -13.68 -6.26
N LYS A 613 6.17 -13.51 -6.88
CA LYS A 613 7.31 -14.43 -6.77
C LYS A 613 8.42 -13.77 -5.97
N VAL A 614 9.08 -14.54 -5.11
CA VAL A 614 10.20 -14.09 -4.29
C VAL A 614 11.28 -15.15 -4.36
N GLU A 615 12.49 -14.74 -4.70
CA GLU A 615 13.67 -15.58 -4.77
C GLU A 615 14.76 -14.95 -3.91
N LYS A 616 15.53 -15.79 -3.22
CA LYS A 616 16.69 -15.36 -2.44
C LYS A 616 17.93 -15.53 -3.31
N THR A 617 18.67 -14.45 -3.52
CA THR A 617 19.91 -14.44 -4.30
C THR A 617 21.04 -13.92 -3.40
N GLY A 618 21.84 -14.83 -2.85
CA GLY A 618 22.80 -14.51 -1.79
C GLY A 618 22.09 -14.03 -0.52
N MET A 619 22.41 -12.82 -0.05
CA MET A 619 21.76 -12.17 1.10
C MET A 619 20.63 -11.20 0.73
N LYS A 620 20.29 -11.09 -0.56
CA LYS A 620 19.21 -10.22 -1.04
C LYS A 620 17.99 -11.03 -1.41
N TYR A 621 16.82 -10.39 -1.32
CA TYR A 621 15.58 -10.93 -1.84
C TYR A 621 15.18 -10.16 -3.09
N ILE A 622 14.97 -10.86 -4.18
CA ILE A 622 14.45 -10.31 -5.43
C ILE A 622 13.06 -10.89 -5.65
N GLY A 623 12.12 -10.07 -6.06
CA GLY A 623 10.79 -10.55 -6.38
C GLY A 623 10.14 -9.84 -7.54
N THR A 624 9.13 -10.48 -8.08
CA THR A 624 8.32 -9.98 -9.18
C THR A 624 6.85 -10.09 -8.82
N ILE A 625 6.14 -8.98 -8.91
CA ILE A 625 4.68 -8.90 -8.74
C ILE A 625 4.09 -8.71 -10.13
N VAL A 626 3.22 -9.61 -10.57
CA VAL A 626 2.50 -9.49 -11.85
C VAL A 626 1.15 -8.85 -11.56
N LEU A 627 0.86 -7.71 -12.19
CA LEU A 627 -0.36 -6.94 -11.98
C LEU A 627 -1.50 -7.44 -12.88
N LYS A 628 -2.75 -7.35 -12.41
CA LYS A 628 -3.94 -7.72 -13.21
C LYS A 628 -4.35 -6.65 -14.21
N SER A 629 -4.06 -5.39 -13.91
CA SER A 629 -4.39 -4.24 -14.76
C SER A 629 -3.29 -3.19 -14.70
N LYS A 630 -3.22 -2.31 -15.71
CA LYS A 630 -2.26 -1.21 -15.71
C LYS A 630 -2.52 -0.28 -14.52
N SER A 631 -1.47 -0.03 -13.74
CA SER A 631 -1.60 0.69 -12.47
C SER A 631 -0.53 1.76 -12.28
N LYS A 632 -0.88 2.82 -11.55
CA LYS A 632 0.07 3.74 -10.93
C LYS A 632 0.59 3.12 -9.63
N ILE A 633 1.85 3.35 -9.32
CA ILE A 633 2.48 2.80 -8.11
C ILE A 633 3.03 3.94 -7.27
N GLU A 634 2.79 3.86 -5.96
CA GLU A 634 3.34 4.79 -4.98
C GLU A 634 3.94 4.00 -3.81
N VAL A 635 5.15 4.39 -3.41
CA VAL A 635 5.88 3.77 -2.30
C VAL A 635 5.90 4.76 -1.15
N ALA A 636 5.44 4.35 0.02
CA ALA A 636 5.40 5.20 1.20
C ALA A 636 5.77 4.44 2.47
N LEU A 637 6.32 5.16 3.45
CA LEU A 637 6.51 4.64 4.80
C LEU A 637 5.14 4.43 5.45
N SER A 638 4.95 3.26 6.07
CA SER A 638 3.73 2.92 6.80
C SER A 638 3.65 3.70 8.12
N ASN A 639 2.44 3.75 8.69
CA ASN A 639 2.17 4.46 9.95
C ASN A 639 2.98 3.89 11.14
N ASP A 640 3.38 2.62 11.07
CA ASP A 640 4.24 1.96 12.08
C ASP A 640 5.71 2.42 12.03
N LYS A 641 6.07 3.28 11.07
CA LYS A 641 7.40 3.82 10.80
C LYS A 641 8.49 2.77 10.55
N ASN A 642 8.12 1.51 10.36
CA ASN A 642 9.05 0.39 10.21
C ASN A 642 8.72 -0.48 9.00
N SER A 643 7.66 -0.18 8.27
CA SER A 643 7.19 -0.95 7.13
C SER A 643 7.01 -0.07 5.90
N THR A 644 7.07 -0.66 4.72
CA THR A 644 6.87 0.03 3.44
C THR A 644 5.55 -0.40 2.82
N ASN A 645 4.70 0.57 2.49
CA ASN A 645 3.47 0.35 1.76
C ASN A 645 3.71 0.64 0.28
N LEU A 646 3.42 -0.37 -0.55
CA LEU A 646 3.40 -0.29 -2.00
C LEU A 646 1.95 -0.20 -2.45
N PHE A 647 1.48 1.01 -2.71
CA PHE A 647 0.15 1.27 -3.24
C PHE A 647 0.14 0.97 -4.74
N VAL A 648 -0.81 0.16 -5.17
CA VAL A 648 -1.01 -0.18 -6.57
C VAL A 648 -2.41 0.26 -6.96
N ILE A 649 -2.48 1.37 -7.69
CA ILE A 649 -3.73 2.05 -8.00
C ILE A 649 -4.03 1.87 -9.49
N PRO A 650 -5.03 1.06 -9.88
CA PRO A 650 -5.39 0.86 -11.28
C PRO A 650 -5.72 2.18 -11.96
N TYR A 651 -5.19 2.43 -13.17
CA TYR A 651 -5.48 3.66 -13.91
C TYR A 651 -6.98 3.81 -14.17
N LYS A 652 -7.71 2.72 -14.34
CA LYS A 652 -9.18 2.69 -14.48
C LYS A 652 -9.93 3.33 -13.29
N LYS A 653 -9.35 3.33 -12.08
CA LYS A 653 -9.93 4.03 -10.91
C LYS A 653 -9.65 5.54 -10.90
N LEU A 654 -8.53 5.95 -11.49
CA LEU A 654 -8.09 7.35 -11.56
C LEU A 654 -8.71 8.08 -12.75
N ASN A 655 -8.82 7.39 -13.88
CA ASN A 655 -9.27 7.92 -15.16
C ASN A 655 -10.76 7.66 -15.35
N LYS A 656 -11.55 8.73 -15.47
CA LYS A 656 -13.01 8.63 -15.60
C LYS A 656 -13.55 9.56 -16.67
N ILE A 657 -14.56 9.10 -17.40
CA ILE A 657 -15.44 9.97 -18.19
C ILE A 657 -16.71 10.21 -17.37
N LYS A 658 -16.92 11.46 -16.96
CA LYS A 658 -17.92 11.85 -15.96
C LYS A 658 -19.23 12.35 -16.56
N ALA A 659 -19.13 13.03 -17.68
CA ALA A 659 -20.24 13.71 -18.33
C ALA A 659 -19.87 14.00 -19.78
N PHE A 660 -20.84 14.50 -20.53
CA PHE A 660 -20.59 15.11 -21.82
C PHE A 660 -21.41 16.39 -21.95
N GLU A 661 -20.89 17.35 -22.71
CA GLU A 661 -21.56 18.59 -23.06
C GLU A 661 -21.63 18.67 -24.59
N TYR A 662 -22.77 19.14 -25.09
CA TYR A 662 -23.02 19.27 -26.51
C TYR A 662 -23.48 20.69 -26.81
N GLU A 663 -22.69 21.41 -27.61
CA GLU A 663 -22.94 22.79 -27.98
C GLU A 663 -22.80 22.99 -29.48
N GLY A 664 -23.82 23.59 -30.11
CA GLY A 664 -23.80 23.99 -31.52
C GLY A 664 -23.70 25.51 -31.65
N SER A 665 -22.73 26.00 -32.41
CA SER A 665 -22.58 27.43 -32.71
C SER A 665 -22.28 27.64 -34.20
N GLY A 666 -23.29 28.13 -34.93
CA GLY A 666 -23.19 28.31 -36.38
C GLY A 666 -22.97 26.97 -37.10
N PRO A 667 -21.97 26.88 -38.00
CA PRO A 667 -21.67 25.64 -38.72
C PRO A 667 -20.88 24.62 -37.88
N LYS A 668 -20.39 24.99 -36.70
CA LYS A 668 -19.54 24.13 -35.87
C LYS A 668 -20.32 23.58 -34.70
N THR A 669 -20.10 22.30 -34.42
CA THR A 669 -20.68 21.60 -33.28
C THR A 669 -19.58 20.97 -32.46
N PHE A 670 -19.64 21.17 -31.15
CA PHE A 670 -18.64 20.68 -30.20
C PHE A 670 -19.30 19.67 -29.27
N LEU A 671 -18.72 18.47 -29.22
CA LEU A 671 -19.01 17.48 -28.19
C LEU A 671 -17.80 17.41 -27.26
N THR A 672 -18.00 17.81 -26.01
CA THR A 672 -16.96 17.79 -24.98
C THR A 672 -17.22 16.64 -24.02
N LEU A 673 -16.36 15.64 -24.01
CA LEU A 673 -16.39 14.53 -23.06
C LEU A 673 -15.58 14.91 -21.83
N LYS A 674 -16.25 15.07 -20.68
CA LYS A 674 -15.64 15.53 -19.44
C LYS A 674 -14.81 14.44 -18.78
N GLY A 675 -13.50 14.61 -18.75
CA GLY A 675 -12.56 13.64 -18.22
C GLY A 675 -12.02 14.01 -16.83
N GLU A 676 -11.61 12.99 -16.07
CA GLU A 676 -10.82 13.11 -14.85
C GLU A 676 -9.61 12.20 -14.98
N GLY A 677 -8.45 12.66 -14.49
CA GLY A 677 -7.20 11.90 -14.53
C GLY A 677 -6.35 12.17 -15.78
N GLU A 678 -5.42 11.27 -16.06
CA GLU A 678 -4.53 11.34 -17.22
C GLU A 678 -5.15 10.60 -18.41
N ILE A 679 -6.02 11.30 -19.14
CA ILE A 679 -6.77 10.74 -20.25
C ILE A 679 -5.88 10.54 -21.48
N LYS A 680 -5.91 9.32 -22.02
CA LYS A 680 -5.33 8.96 -23.33
C LYS A 680 -6.42 8.38 -24.20
N TYR A 681 -6.45 8.75 -25.48
CA TYR A 681 -7.50 8.31 -26.39
C TYR A 681 -6.95 7.96 -27.77
N ILE A 682 -7.73 7.15 -28.49
CA ILE A 682 -7.58 6.86 -29.92
C ILE A 682 -8.92 7.19 -30.57
N ALA A 683 -8.91 8.00 -31.63
CA ALA A 683 -10.12 8.36 -32.36
C ALA A 683 -10.00 7.92 -33.83
N GLU A 684 -11.01 7.19 -34.32
CA GLU A 684 -11.03 6.65 -35.68
C GLU A 684 -12.43 6.78 -36.30
N ARG A 685 -12.50 7.03 -37.62
CA ARG A 685 -13.77 7.06 -38.36
C ARG A 685 -14.09 5.65 -38.87
N ASP A 686 -15.19 5.07 -38.37
CA ASP A 686 -15.76 3.84 -38.87
C ASP A 686 -16.72 4.19 -40.03
N LYS A 687 -16.25 4.03 -41.28
CA LYS A 687 -17.02 4.37 -42.49
C LYS A 687 -18.22 3.44 -42.70
N GLU A 688 -18.18 2.20 -42.20
CA GLU A 688 -19.29 1.25 -42.35
C GLU A 688 -20.43 1.58 -41.39
N LYS A 689 -20.11 2.03 -40.17
CA LYS A 689 -21.11 2.45 -39.17
C LYS A 689 -21.52 3.91 -39.25
N GLY A 690 -20.79 4.74 -39.99
CA GLY A 690 -21.03 6.18 -40.04
C GLY A 690 -20.75 6.89 -38.71
N ALA A 691 -19.78 6.39 -37.93
CA ALA A 691 -19.49 6.89 -36.59
C ALA A 691 -18.01 7.21 -36.38
N VAL A 692 -17.73 8.21 -35.55
CA VAL A 692 -16.41 8.45 -34.98
C VAL A 692 -16.32 7.65 -33.69
N THR A 693 -15.42 6.68 -33.64
CA THR A 693 -15.17 5.83 -32.46
C THR A 693 -14.02 6.42 -31.67
N ILE A 694 -14.28 6.77 -30.42
CA ILE A 694 -13.29 7.30 -29.47
C ILE A 694 -13.07 6.24 -28.40
N ARG A 695 -11.89 5.63 -28.39
CA ARG A 695 -11.44 4.68 -27.38
C ARG A 695 -10.57 5.40 -26.37
N VAL A 696 -11.10 5.58 -25.16
CA VAL A 696 -10.37 6.13 -24.01
C VAL A 696 -9.69 4.99 -23.27
N LEU A 697 -8.36 5.02 -23.24
CA LEU A 697 -7.52 3.94 -22.75
C LEU A 697 -7.49 3.94 -21.22
N THR A 698 -7.59 2.77 -20.59
CA THR A 698 -7.43 2.60 -19.14
C THR A 698 -8.35 3.51 -18.31
N ALA A 699 -9.64 3.59 -18.65
CA ALA A 699 -10.63 4.50 -18.05
C ALA A 699 -11.94 3.79 -17.71
N SER A 700 -12.79 4.42 -16.89
CA SER A 700 -14.15 3.95 -16.56
C SER A 700 -15.21 5.02 -16.80
N LEU A 701 -16.47 4.60 -16.99
CA LEU A 701 -17.62 5.50 -17.03
C LEU A 701 -18.07 5.84 -15.61
N CYS A 702 -18.37 7.10 -15.35
CA CYS A 702 -18.89 7.54 -14.05
C CYS A 702 -20.06 8.49 -14.28
N ASN A 703 -21.20 8.26 -13.62
CA ASN A 703 -22.38 9.13 -13.68
C ASN A 703 -22.99 9.36 -15.08
N ILE A 704 -22.75 8.47 -16.04
CA ILE A 704 -23.48 8.46 -17.31
C ILE A 704 -24.67 7.49 -17.16
N GLU A 705 -25.85 8.06 -16.88
CA GLU A 705 -27.08 7.29 -16.62
C GLU A 705 -27.64 6.60 -17.87
N GLN A 706 -27.47 7.21 -19.03
CA GLN A 706 -27.96 6.71 -20.32
C GLN A 706 -26.78 6.36 -21.21
N PRO A 707 -26.56 5.06 -21.53
CA PRO A 707 -25.46 4.65 -22.39
C PRO A 707 -25.69 5.04 -23.85
N ILE A 708 -26.92 5.42 -24.23
CA ILE A 708 -27.28 5.86 -25.57
C ILE A 708 -28.04 7.17 -25.44
N VAL A 709 -27.55 8.21 -26.13
CA VAL A 709 -28.15 9.55 -26.14
C VAL A 709 -28.40 9.97 -27.58
N GLU A 710 -29.64 10.30 -27.90
CA GLU A 710 -30.05 10.78 -29.23
C GLU A 710 -30.25 12.30 -29.22
N PHE A 711 -29.75 12.97 -30.25
CA PHE A 711 -29.83 14.42 -30.39
C PHE A 711 -30.86 14.80 -31.45
N ARG A 712 -31.64 15.85 -31.15
CA ARG A 712 -32.64 16.41 -32.08
C ARG A 712 -32.11 17.56 -32.92
N GLU A 713 -31.01 18.19 -32.50
CA GLU A 713 -30.44 19.38 -33.12
C GLU A 713 -28.93 19.23 -33.36
N GLY A 714 -28.43 19.88 -34.41
CA GLY A 714 -27.03 19.82 -34.87
C GLY A 714 -26.66 18.56 -35.66
N CYS A 715 -25.35 18.34 -35.87
CA CYS A 715 -24.85 17.33 -36.82
C CYS A 715 -24.63 15.94 -36.22
N ILE A 716 -24.60 15.82 -34.89
CA ILE A 716 -24.52 14.54 -34.20
C ILE A 716 -25.93 13.97 -34.09
N GLU A 717 -26.13 12.71 -34.47
CA GLU A 717 -27.42 12.03 -34.41
C GLU A 717 -27.59 11.29 -33.09
N ARG A 718 -26.54 10.57 -32.68
CA ARG A 718 -26.54 9.72 -31.49
C ARG A 718 -25.13 9.54 -30.93
N ILE A 719 -25.01 9.38 -29.63
CA ILE A 719 -23.78 8.97 -28.95
C ILE A 719 -24.05 7.70 -28.15
N GLU A 720 -23.12 6.76 -28.19
CA GLU A 720 -23.17 5.53 -27.42
C GLU A 720 -21.91 5.36 -26.57
N PHE A 721 -22.08 4.95 -25.32
CA PHE A 721 -21.02 4.71 -24.35
C PHE A 721 -20.96 3.22 -24.00
N TYR A 722 -19.79 2.63 -24.15
CA TYR A 722 -19.51 1.23 -23.82
C TYR A 722 -18.29 1.14 -22.92
N GLU A 723 -18.42 0.44 -21.79
CA GLU A 723 -17.27 0.11 -20.95
C GLU A 723 -16.78 -1.31 -21.28
N GLN A 724 -15.54 -1.41 -21.75
CA GLN A 724 -14.82 -2.66 -21.97
C GLN A 724 -13.90 -2.94 -20.77
N GLU A 725 -13.21 -4.09 -20.75
CA GLU A 725 -12.43 -4.53 -19.57
C GLU A 725 -11.50 -3.44 -19.01
N GLU A 726 -10.65 -2.83 -19.84
CA GLU A 726 -9.79 -1.70 -19.43
C GLU A 726 -10.15 -0.35 -20.06
N ASP A 727 -10.94 -0.31 -21.14
CA ASP A 727 -11.16 0.90 -21.94
C ASP A 727 -12.62 1.35 -21.94
N VAL A 728 -12.85 2.64 -22.18
CA VAL A 728 -14.17 3.17 -22.53
C VAL A 728 -14.22 3.44 -24.03
N VAL A 729 -15.23 2.91 -24.71
CA VAL A 729 -15.46 3.12 -26.14
C VAL A 729 -16.70 4.00 -26.31
N ILE A 730 -16.55 5.11 -27.03
CA ILE A 730 -17.59 6.10 -27.26
C ILE A 730 -17.81 6.20 -28.77
N ASN A 731 -18.98 5.83 -29.24
CA ASN A 731 -19.33 5.94 -30.66
C ASN A 731 -20.17 7.20 -30.87
N VAL A 732 -19.70 8.11 -31.72
CA VAL A 732 -20.38 9.35 -32.07
C VAL A 732 -20.89 9.25 -33.50
N TYR A 733 -22.19 9.09 -33.68
CA TYR A 733 -22.83 8.94 -34.99
C TYR A 733 -23.09 10.32 -35.61
N SER A 734 -22.46 10.57 -36.76
CA SER A 734 -22.56 11.84 -37.48
C SER A 734 -22.30 11.62 -38.97
N LYS A 735 -23.13 12.27 -39.80
CA LYS A 735 -22.96 12.29 -41.25
C LYS A 735 -21.91 13.31 -41.72
N ALA A 736 -21.51 14.26 -40.88
CA ALA A 736 -20.50 15.25 -41.23
C ALA A 736 -19.16 14.55 -41.54
N GLU A 737 -18.53 14.87 -42.67
CA GLU A 737 -17.26 14.26 -43.07
C GLU A 737 -16.07 14.88 -42.32
N ASP A 738 -16.09 16.21 -42.17
CA ASP A 738 -15.05 16.97 -41.48
C ASP A 738 -15.25 16.94 -39.96
N PHE A 739 -14.27 16.35 -39.27
CA PHE A 739 -14.19 16.36 -37.82
C PHE A 739 -12.75 16.43 -37.33
N ASP A 740 -12.56 17.02 -36.15
CA ASP A 740 -11.29 17.04 -35.43
C ASP A 740 -11.50 16.58 -33.99
N VAL A 741 -10.50 15.91 -33.41
CA VAL A 741 -10.56 15.45 -32.01
C VAL A 741 -9.30 15.88 -31.30
N ARG A 742 -9.48 16.66 -30.23
CA ARG A 742 -8.38 17.18 -29.40
C ARG A 742 -8.62 16.92 -27.92
N LEU A 743 -7.55 16.94 -27.14
CA LEU A 743 -7.57 16.80 -25.68
C LEU A 743 -7.15 18.11 -25.02
N GLU A 744 -8.01 18.65 -24.15
CA GLU A 744 -7.77 19.89 -23.40
C GLU A 744 -8.12 19.66 -21.93
N ASN A 745 -7.16 19.82 -21.01
CA ASN A 745 -7.37 19.66 -19.56
C ASN A 745 -8.10 18.35 -19.17
N SER A 746 -7.72 17.24 -19.80
CA SER A 746 -8.35 15.91 -19.66
C SER A 746 -9.74 15.76 -20.32
N ASP A 747 -10.32 16.82 -20.87
CA ASP A 747 -11.55 16.75 -21.67
C ASP A 747 -11.23 16.41 -23.13
N ILE A 748 -11.98 15.47 -23.71
CA ILE A 748 -11.87 15.15 -25.14
C ILE A 748 -12.92 15.99 -25.88
N ILE A 749 -12.45 16.88 -26.74
CA ILE A 749 -13.31 17.76 -27.54
C ILE A 749 -13.34 17.21 -28.97
N VAL A 750 -14.54 16.89 -29.43
CA VAL A 750 -14.83 16.47 -30.81
C VAL A 750 -15.52 17.63 -31.50
N GLU A 751 -14.87 18.19 -32.50
CA GLU A 751 -15.41 19.26 -33.33
C GLU A 751 -15.89 18.68 -34.65
N PHE A 752 -17.15 18.93 -34.99
CA PHE A 752 -17.71 18.63 -36.31
C PHE A 752 -18.01 19.94 -37.04
N GLU A 753 -17.67 20.00 -38.32
CA GLU A 753 -17.95 21.13 -39.19
C GLU A 753 -19.02 20.74 -40.22
N ALA A 754 -20.18 21.42 -40.14
CA ALA A 754 -21.28 21.21 -41.05
C ALA A 754 -21.05 21.97 -42.37
N GLN A 755 -21.50 21.37 -43.47
CA GLN A 755 -21.40 21.96 -44.80
C GLN A 755 -22.35 23.17 -44.90
N VAL A 756 -21.79 24.38 -45.07
CA VAL A 756 -22.59 25.61 -45.15
C VAL A 756 -23.35 25.64 -46.48
N VAL A 757 -24.68 25.66 -46.40
CA VAL A 757 -25.60 25.79 -47.53
C VAL A 757 -26.21 27.17 -47.50
N THR A 758 -25.85 27.99 -48.48
CA THR A 758 -26.43 29.32 -48.68
C THR A 758 -27.26 29.31 -49.96
N PHE A 759 -28.50 29.77 -49.87
CA PHE A 759 -29.36 29.97 -51.03
C PHE A 759 -29.94 31.38 -51.03
N THR A 760 -30.08 31.93 -52.23
CA THR A 760 -30.77 33.20 -52.48
C THR A 760 -31.88 32.93 -53.50
N PRO A 761 -33.14 33.26 -53.19
CA PRO A 761 -34.21 33.06 -54.15
C PRO A 761 -34.02 33.96 -55.37
N VAL A 762 -34.11 33.38 -56.56
CA VAL A 762 -34.12 34.10 -57.83
C VAL A 762 -35.55 34.54 -58.09
N ILE A 763 -35.76 35.85 -58.27
CA ILE A 763 -37.08 36.45 -58.47
C ILE A 763 -37.27 36.76 -59.95
N GLU A 764 -38.34 36.26 -60.53
CA GLU A 764 -38.82 36.59 -61.87
C GLU A 764 -40.26 37.12 -61.83
N ASP A 765 -40.75 37.63 -62.96
CA ASP A 765 -42.06 38.30 -63.04
C ASP A 765 -43.24 37.42 -62.59
N TYR A 766 -43.15 36.10 -62.82
CA TYR A 766 -44.22 35.13 -62.52
C TYR A 766 -43.79 33.93 -61.69
N MET A 767 -42.53 33.89 -61.23
CA MET A 767 -42.01 32.81 -60.40
C MET A 767 -40.90 33.25 -59.44
N VAL A 768 -40.73 32.49 -58.36
CA VAL A 768 -39.64 32.59 -57.40
C VAL A 768 -38.97 31.23 -57.31
N VAL A 769 -37.67 31.15 -57.59
CA VAL A 769 -36.90 29.91 -57.59
C VAL A 769 -35.95 29.89 -56.40
N PHE A 770 -36.12 28.93 -55.51
CA PHE A 770 -35.17 28.63 -54.44
C PHE A 770 -34.20 27.55 -54.94
N GLU A 771 -32.98 27.96 -55.30
CA GLU A 771 -31.90 27.01 -55.60
C GLU A 771 -31.27 26.56 -54.28
N LEU A 772 -31.48 25.29 -53.92
CA LEU A 772 -30.93 24.65 -52.73
C LEU A 772 -29.67 23.87 -53.12
N PRO A 773 -28.47 24.47 -53.01
CA PRO A 773 -27.26 23.81 -53.43
C PRO A 773 -26.87 22.71 -52.45
N LEU A 774 -26.24 21.64 -52.96
CA LEU A 774 -25.70 20.55 -52.16
C LEU A 774 -26.78 19.78 -51.38
N ILE A 775 -28.05 19.84 -51.78
CA ILE A 775 -29.13 19.07 -51.16
C ILE A 775 -29.68 18.11 -52.23
N ASN A 776 -29.88 16.84 -51.87
CA ASN A 776 -30.45 15.87 -52.80
C ASN A 776 -31.98 15.96 -52.80
N TYR A 777 -32.58 15.51 -53.90
CA TYR A 777 -34.03 15.47 -54.06
C TYR A 777 -34.73 14.65 -52.95
N ASP A 778 -34.14 13.50 -52.59
CA ASP A 778 -34.71 12.58 -51.59
C ASP A 778 -34.59 13.11 -50.15
N ASP A 779 -33.81 14.17 -49.92
CA ASP A 779 -33.66 14.82 -48.61
C ASP A 779 -34.73 15.90 -48.36
N ILE A 780 -35.65 16.15 -49.31
CA ILE A 780 -36.62 17.24 -49.25
C ILE A 780 -38.06 16.70 -49.21
N ASP A 781 -38.80 17.11 -48.18
CA ASP A 781 -40.25 16.94 -48.11
C ASP A 781 -40.95 18.29 -48.19
N ILE A 782 -42.07 18.38 -48.91
CA ILE A 782 -42.84 19.62 -49.06
C ILE A 782 -44.26 19.40 -48.55
N GLU A 783 -44.69 20.26 -47.62
CA GLU A 783 -46.05 20.29 -47.10
C GLU A 783 -46.68 21.67 -47.37
N LYS A 784 -47.91 21.70 -47.87
CA LYS A 784 -48.68 22.93 -48.07
C LYS A 784 -49.77 23.02 -47.01
N ASN A 785 -49.78 24.12 -46.27
CA ASN A 785 -50.89 24.45 -45.38
C ASN A 785 -51.86 25.40 -46.11
N GLU A 786 -53.03 24.87 -46.46
CA GLU A 786 -54.05 25.61 -47.23
C GLU A 786 -54.74 26.73 -46.43
N GLU A 787 -54.79 26.66 -45.10
CA GLU A 787 -55.47 27.66 -44.27
C GLU A 787 -54.69 28.99 -44.20
N ASN A 788 -53.37 28.93 -44.32
CA ASN A 788 -52.48 30.08 -44.10
C ASN A 788 -51.59 30.43 -45.32
N ASN A 789 -51.80 29.79 -46.48
CA ASN A 789 -50.96 29.96 -47.68
C ASN A 789 -49.45 29.80 -47.40
N MET A 790 -49.10 28.85 -46.55
CA MET A 790 -47.72 28.61 -46.14
C MET A 790 -47.21 27.31 -46.77
N LEU A 791 -46.08 27.39 -47.45
CA LEU A 791 -45.34 26.21 -47.92
C LEU A 791 -44.23 25.90 -46.92
N VAL A 792 -44.14 24.65 -46.49
CA VAL A 792 -43.12 24.15 -45.57
C VAL A 792 -42.23 23.19 -46.35
N VAL A 793 -40.99 23.61 -46.62
CA VAL A 793 -39.97 22.73 -47.22
C VAL A 793 -39.09 22.21 -46.09
N LYS A 794 -39.18 20.92 -45.79
CA LYS A 794 -38.36 20.23 -44.80
C LYS A 794 -37.13 19.65 -45.50
N VAL A 795 -35.96 19.91 -44.93
CA VAL A 795 -34.67 19.37 -45.36
C VAL A 795 -34.21 18.39 -44.28
N ASN A 796 -34.24 17.10 -44.60
CA ASN A 796 -33.96 15.97 -43.70
C ASN A 796 -32.46 15.67 -43.53
N ARG A 797 -31.60 16.55 -44.03
CA ARG A 797 -30.14 16.47 -43.95
C ARG A 797 -29.62 17.26 -42.74
N ARG A 798 -28.78 16.63 -41.90
CA ARG A 798 -28.31 17.19 -40.62
C ARG A 798 -26.84 17.65 -40.61
N ASP A 799 -26.05 17.22 -41.58
CA ASP A 799 -24.64 17.60 -41.76
C ASP A 799 -24.46 18.92 -42.53
N ILE A 800 -25.55 19.69 -42.71
CA ILE A 800 -25.53 21.00 -43.36
C ILE A 800 -25.85 22.12 -42.37
N TYR A 801 -25.40 23.33 -42.67
CA TYR A 801 -25.77 24.54 -41.96
C TYR A 801 -26.47 25.52 -42.89
N ILE A 802 -27.70 25.91 -42.55
CA ILE A 802 -28.44 26.98 -43.23
C ILE A 802 -28.63 28.13 -42.25
N GLU A 803 -28.31 29.35 -42.69
CA GLU A 803 -28.50 30.56 -41.90
C GLU A 803 -29.97 30.71 -41.48
N LYS A 804 -30.22 30.70 -40.17
CA LYS A 804 -31.56 30.88 -39.58
C LYS A 804 -31.98 32.34 -39.67
N GLY A 805 -33.26 32.58 -39.94
CA GLY A 805 -33.79 33.94 -39.93
C GLY A 805 -34.96 34.14 -40.89
N ILE A 806 -35.57 35.30 -40.80
CA ILE A 806 -36.67 35.73 -41.66
C ILE A 806 -36.10 36.65 -42.74
N LYS A 807 -36.34 36.34 -44.01
CA LYS A 807 -36.02 37.22 -45.14
C LYS A 807 -37.32 37.60 -45.86
N TYR A 808 -37.54 38.91 -46.03
CA TYR A 808 -38.70 39.44 -46.72
C TYR A 808 -38.42 39.57 -48.21
N LEU A 809 -39.37 39.14 -49.04
CA LEU A 809 -39.29 39.23 -50.49
C LEU A 809 -40.36 40.22 -50.97
N GLN A 810 -39.97 41.26 -51.71
CA GLN A 810 -40.90 42.24 -52.27
C GLN A 810 -41.52 41.74 -53.58
N THR A 811 -42.14 40.55 -53.54
CA THR A 811 -42.71 39.91 -54.73
C THR A 811 -44.21 39.69 -54.57
N GLY A 812 -44.91 39.60 -55.70
CA GLY A 812 -46.35 39.30 -55.74
C GLY A 812 -46.69 37.81 -55.56
N ILE A 813 -45.74 36.97 -55.17
CA ILE A 813 -45.87 35.51 -55.10
C ILE A 813 -45.44 35.00 -53.73
N VAL A 814 -44.25 35.40 -53.27
CA VAL A 814 -43.70 35.08 -51.95
C VAL A 814 -43.49 36.38 -51.18
N LYS A 815 -44.11 36.50 -50.01
CA LYS A 815 -44.02 37.69 -49.14
C LYS A 815 -42.75 37.65 -48.28
N ARG A 816 -42.44 36.48 -47.74
CA ARG A 816 -41.24 36.22 -46.93
C ARG A 816 -40.98 34.73 -46.85
N TYR A 817 -39.77 34.37 -46.47
CA TYR A 817 -39.46 33.04 -46.01
C TYR A 817 -38.68 33.08 -44.70
N GLN A 818 -38.86 32.05 -43.89
CA GLN A 818 -38.17 31.89 -42.62
C GLN A 818 -37.50 30.52 -42.58
N VAL A 819 -36.19 30.51 -42.29
CA VAL A 819 -35.45 29.28 -42.00
C VAL A 819 -35.48 29.05 -40.50
N VAL A 820 -36.02 27.90 -40.09
CA VAL A 820 -35.97 27.39 -38.71
C VAL A 820 -35.27 26.05 -38.68
N GLN A 821 -34.58 25.73 -37.58
CA GLN A 821 -33.97 24.42 -37.38
C GLN A 821 -34.83 23.64 -36.39
N GLU A 822 -35.38 22.51 -36.82
CA GLU A 822 -36.25 21.66 -36.01
C GLU A 822 -36.18 20.24 -36.58
N ASN A 823 -35.29 19.40 -36.02
CA ASN A 823 -35.02 18.05 -36.53
C ASN A 823 -34.56 18.03 -38.01
N GLY A 824 -33.58 18.88 -38.34
CA GLY A 824 -33.24 19.27 -39.72
C GLY A 824 -33.54 20.76 -39.93
N TYR A 825 -33.74 21.19 -41.17
CA TYR A 825 -34.14 22.58 -41.47
C TYR A 825 -35.55 22.61 -42.07
N LYS A 826 -36.34 23.62 -41.70
CA LYS A 826 -37.62 23.92 -42.35
C LYS A 826 -37.56 25.33 -42.92
N LEU A 827 -37.88 25.46 -44.20
CA LEU A 827 -38.14 26.74 -44.85
C LEU A 827 -39.65 26.95 -44.82
N LEU A 828 -40.09 27.90 -44.00
CA LEU A 828 -41.48 28.37 -43.93
C LEU A 828 -41.63 29.51 -44.92
N ILE A 829 -42.36 29.29 -46.01
CA ILE A 829 -42.48 30.25 -47.11
C ILE A 829 -43.92 30.76 -47.14
N ASP A 830 -44.07 32.05 -46.86
CA ASP A 830 -45.37 32.73 -46.90
C ASP A 830 -45.69 33.15 -48.33
N THR A 831 -46.70 32.51 -48.91
CA THR A 831 -47.11 32.73 -50.30
C THR A 831 -48.40 33.54 -50.39
N THR A 832 -48.70 34.08 -51.56
CA THR A 832 -50.03 34.62 -51.88
C THR A 832 -51.00 33.50 -52.25
N ASP A 833 -52.30 33.80 -52.28
CA ASP A 833 -53.29 32.90 -52.88
C ASP A 833 -52.90 32.58 -54.35
N GLU A 834 -53.39 31.45 -54.86
CA GLU A 834 -53.32 31.12 -56.30
C GLU A 834 -51.91 30.85 -56.87
N ILE A 835 -51.11 30.07 -56.13
CA ILE A 835 -49.78 29.60 -56.56
C ILE A 835 -49.74 28.07 -56.76
N ARG A 836 -48.85 27.64 -57.66
CA ARG A 836 -48.43 26.24 -57.85
C ARG A 836 -46.92 26.12 -57.63
N TYR A 837 -46.45 24.93 -57.28
CA TYR A 837 -45.03 24.69 -57.01
C TYR A 837 -44.54 23.39 -57.65
N SER A 838 -43.25 23.33 -57.94
CA SER A 838 -42.57 22.12 -58.44
C SER A 838 -41.16 22.00 -57.84
N LEU A 839 -40.66 20.77 -57.82
CA LEU A 839 -39.30 20.44 -57.42
C LEU A 839 -38.57 19.86 -58.63
N GLU A 840 -37.50 20.51 -59.08
CA GLU A 840 -36.71 20.07 -60.23
C GLU A 840 -35.32 19.61 -59.78
N ARG A 841 -34.87 18.46 -60.32
CA ARG A 841 -33.54 17.91 -60.04
C ARG A 841 -32.51 18.51 -61.00
N LYS A 842 -31.43 19.08 -60.47
CA LYS A 842 -30.33 19.66 -61.26
C LYS A 842 -28.98 19.20 -60.68
N GLU A 843 -28.42 18.12 -61.22
CA GLU A 843 -27.15 17.51 -60.76
C GLU A 843 -27.03 17.38 -59.22
N ASN A 844 -26.37 18.36 -58.58
CA ASN A 844 -26.07 18.47 -57.14
C ASN A 844 -26.93 19.50 -56.38
N ASN A 845 -27.92 20.09 -57.06
CA ASN A 845 -28.82 21.11 -56.53
C ASN A 845 -30.26 20.68 -56.74
N VAL A 846 -31.12 21.17 -55.87
CA VAL A 846 -32.57 21.07 -56.05
C VAL A 846 -33.13 22.47 -56.28
N LEU A 847 -33.93 22.61 -57.33
CA LEU A 847 -34.65 23.85 -57.62
C LEU A 847 -36.08 23.71 -57.11
N PHE A 848 -36.44 24.50 -56.11
CA PHE A 848 -37.83 24.62 -55.68
C PHE A 848 -38.46 25.85 -56.31
N VAL A 849 -39.34 25.61 -57.28
CA VAL A 849 -39.97 26.66 -58.09
C VAL A 849 -41.37 26.92 -57.55
N ILE A 850 -41.64 28.17 -57.18
CA ILE A 850 -42.98 28.64 -56.84
C ILE A 850 -43.43 29.63 -57.91
N GLU A 851 -44.55 29.37 -58.55
CA GLU A 851 -45.05 30.21 -59.63
C GLU A 851 -46.54 30.51 -59.47
N LYS A 852 -46.97 31.64 -60.00
CA LYS A 852 -48.39 32.01 -59.98
C LYS A 852 -49.19 31.04 -60.85
N CYS A 853 -50.36 30.58 -60.40
CA CYS A 853 -51.22 29.76 -61.26
C CYS A 853 -51.54 30.54 -62.56
N PRO A 854 -51.35 29.94 -63.75
CA PRO A 854 -51.78 30.57 -64.99
C PRO A 854 -53.30 30.72 -64.99
N VAL A 855 -53.79 31.84 -65.49
CA VAL A 855 -55.22 32.12 -65.62
C VAL A 855 -55.60 31.97 -67.08
N LEU A 856 -56.48 31.03 -67.40
CA LEU A 856 -57.14 30.94 -68.70
C LEU A 856 -58.12 32.11 -68.82
N GLU A 857 -57.82 33.02 -69.74
CA GLU A 857 -58.60 34.23 -69.96
C GLU A 857 -59.68 34.05 -71.02
N LYS A 858 -59.37 33.32 -72.09
CA LYS A 858 -60.27 33.14 -73.23
C LYS A 858 -59.95 31.86 -73.99
N VAL A 859 -60.99 31.26 -74.58
CA VAL A 859 -60.84 30.24 -75.63
C VAL A 859 -61.50 30.73 -76.91
N GLU A 860 -60.80 30.62 -78.03
CA GLU A 860 -61.33 30.94 -79.35
C GLU A 860 -61.29 29.72 -80.26
N VAL A 861 -62.40 29.46 -80.95
CA VAL A 861 -62.47 28.48 -82.04
C VAL A 861 -62.56 29.26 -83.35
N ASN A 862 -61.63 29.01 -84.26
CA ASN A 862 -61.52 29.68 -85.55
C ASN A 862 -61.52 28.63 -86.67
N GLU A 863 -62.61 28.56 -87.44
CA GLU A 863 -62.72 27.72 -88.62
C GLU A 863 -62.10 28.46 -89.81
N GLN A 864 -60.98 27.95 -90.32
CA GLN A 864 -60.31 28.53 -91.49
C GLN A 864 -60.92 28.02 -92.80
N SER A 865 -61.39 26.77 -92.82
CA SER A 865 -62.08 26.13 -93.95
C SER A 865 -62.98 25.00 -93.45
N ASP A 866 -63.73 24.37 -94.37
CA ASP A 866 -64.51 23.15 -94.10
C ASP A 866 -63.65 21.94 -93.66
N GLU A 867 -62.32 22.06 -93.75
CA GLU A 867 -61.36 20.98 -93.48
C GLU A 867 -60.37 21.33 -92.34
N LEU A 868 -60.35 22.58 -91.86
CA LEU A 868 -59.34 23.06 -90.90
C LEU A 868 -59.92 23.96 -89.80
N VAL A 869 -59.75 23.54 -88.54
CA VAL A 869 -60.17 24.30 -87.35
C VAL A 869 -59.00 24.53 -86.41
N HIS A 870 -58.89 25.77 -85.91
CA HIS A 870 -57.95 26.12 -84.84
C HIS A 870 -58.71 26.41 -83.54
N VAL A 871 -58.29 25.77 -82.44
CA VAL A 871 -58.74 26.11 -81.08
C VAL A 871 -57.57 26.76 -80.35
N SER A 872 -57.72 28.00 -79.92
CA SER A 872 -56.67 28.77 -79.24
C SER A 872 -57.08 29.07 -77.80
N LEU A 873 -56.28 28.59 -76.84
CA LEU A 873 -56.44 28.85 -75.41
C LEU A 873 -55.50 29.99 -75.01
N TYR A 874 -56.04 31.12 -74.57
CA TYR A 874 -55.28 32.30 -74.19
C TYR A 874 -55.15 32.39 -72.67
N PHE A 875 -53.92 32.55 -72.20
CA PHE A 875 -53.60 32.67 -70.80
C PHE A 875 -53.00 34.04 -70.47
N ASN A 876 -53.11 34.45 -69.22
CA ASN A 876 -52.49 35.70 -68.74
C ASN A 876 -50.95 35.67 -68.76
N ARG A 877 -50.33 34.49 -68.89
CA ARG A 877 -48.88 34.28 -68.94
C ARG A 877 -48.51 33.11 -69.85
N GLY A 878 -47.23 33.06 -70.21
CA GLY A 878 -46.70 32.06 -71.14
C GLY A 878 -46.08 30.84 -70.48
N GLY A 879 -45.58 29.91 -71.30
CA GLY A 879 -44.86 28.73 -70.82
C GLY A 879 -45.74 27.56 -70.38
N ILE A 880 -47.04 27.60 -70.69
CA ILE A 880 -47.99 26.55 -70.32
C ILE A 880 -47.90 25.45 -71.37
N LYS A 881 -47.60 24.23 -70.92
CA LYS A 881 -47.58 23.04 -71.76
C LYS A 881 -48.60 22.03 -71.24
N PRO A 882 -49.31 21.31 -72.12
CA PRO A 882 -50.11 20.18 -71.71
C PRO A 882 -49.28 19.15 -70.94
N GLN A 883 -49.72 18.78 -69.74
CA GLN A 883 -49.08 17.74 -68.92
C GLN A 883 -49.34 16.35 -69.49
N LYS A 884 -50.57 16.13 -69.99
CA LYS A 884 -51.00 14.86 -70.57
C LYS A 884 -52.03 15.12 -71.66
N ILE A 885 -51.96 14.36 -72.74
CA ILE A 885 -52.92 14.39 -73.85
C ILE A 885 -53.33 12.94 -74.13
N GLU A 886 -54.62 12.64 -74.03
CA GLU A 886 -55.17 11.31 -74.30
C GLU A 886 -56.28 11.41 -75.33
N LYS A 887 -56.30 10.46 -76.27
CA LYS A 887 -57.40 10.31 -77.22
C LYS A 887 -58.31 9.20 -76.74
N ILE A 888 -59.51 9.53 -76.31
CA ILE A 888 -60.51 8.58 -75.81
C ILE A 888 -61.75 8.69 -76.69
N ASP A 889 -61.99 7.67 -77.53
CA ASP A 889 -63.17 7.51 -78.37
C ASP A 889 -63.69 8.76 -79.11
N GLY A 890 -62.81 9.45 -79.85
CA GLY A 890 -63.17 10.67 -80.61
C GLY A 890 -63.18 11.96 -79.78
N ARG A 891 -62.74 11.88 -78.52
CA ARG A 891 -62.42 13.02 -77.66
C ARG A 891 -60.93 13.13 -77.46
N LEU A 892 -60.44 14.36 -77.50
CA LEU A 892 -59.08 14.73 -77.13
C LEU A 892 -59.14 15.33 -75.73
N GLU A 893 -58.68 14.57 -74.73
CA GLU A 893 -58.57 15.03 -73.36
C GLU A 893 -57.17 15.60 -73.10
N ILE A 894 -57.12 16.84 -72.63
CA ILE A 894 -55.90 17.60 -72.45
C ILE A 894 -55.86 18.08 -71.01
N LEU A 895 -54.93 17.52 -70.26
CA LEU A 895 -54.64 17.91 -68.90
C LEU A 895 -53.65 19.08 -68.93
N LEU A 896 -54.11 20.26 -68.53
CA LEU A 896 -53.30 21.49 -68.48
C LEU A 896 -52.67 21.75 -67.10
N GLY A 897 -52.96 20.88 -66.12
CA GLY A 897 -52.50 21.00 -64.74
C GLY A 897 -53.25 22.08 -63.97
N GLU A 898 -52.64 22.60 -62.90
CA GLU A 898 -53.20 23.68 -62.08
C GLU A 898 -53.27 24.99 -62.89
N VAL A 899 -54.50 25.37 -63.26
CA VAL A 899 -54.87 26.54 -64.05
C VAL A 899 -56.14 27.14 -63.44
N LEU A 900 -56.18 28.47 -63.32
CA LEU A 900 -57.37 29.19 -62.88
C LEU A 900 -58.17 29.69 -64.07
N THR A 901 -59.47 29.91 -63.91
CA THR A 901 -60.30 30.54 -64.93
C THR A 901 -60.81 31.89 -64.45
N LYS A 902 -60.79 32.89 -65.34
CA LYS A 902 -61.21 34.26 -65.03
C LYS A 902 -62.71 34.37 -64.73
N ASP A 903 -63.51 33.48 -65.32
CA ASP A 903 -64.97 33.37 -65.14
C ASP A 903 -65.39 31.90 -65.04
N LYS A 904 -66.37 31.58 -64.18
CA LYS A 904 -66.99 30.23 -64.12
C LYS A 904 -67.77 29.86 -65.40
N ASN A 905 -68.02 30.84 -66.25
CA ASN A 905 -68.68 30.68 -67.54
C ASN A 905 -67.80 31.29 -68.63
N ILE A 906 -66.64 30.67 -68.91
CA ILE A 906 -65.98 30.91 -70.19
C ILE A 906 -66.99 30.53 -71.27
N VAL A 907 -67.48 31.51 -72.01
CA VAL A 907 -68.42 31.29 -73.11
C VAL A 907 -67.64 30.65 -74.24
N TRP A 908 -67.74 29.33 -74.36
CA TRP A 908 -67.24 28.59 -75.51
C TRP A 908 -68.07 29.01 -76.71
N ASN A 909 -67.51 29.81 -77.60
CA ASN A 909 -68.19 30.15 -78.84
C ASN A 909 -68.15 28.93 -79.78
N THR A 910 -68.98 27.93 -79.53
CA THR A 910 -69.15 26.73 -80.35
C THR A 910 -70.33 26.93 -81.31
N GLU A 911 -70.22 27.93 -82.20
CA GLU A 911 -71.08 28.00 -83.38
C GLU A 911 -70.67 26.94 -84.45
N SER A 912 -69.51 26.32 -84.28
CA SER A 912 -69.06 25.19 -85.09
C SER A 912 -69.61 23.86 -84.58
N ARG A 913 -70.22 23.08 -85.47
CA ARG A 913 -70.66 21.68 -85.22
C ARG A 913 -70.05 20.66 -86.19
N ARG A 914 -69.12 21.07 -87.05
CA ARG A 914 -68.63 20.23 -88.16
C ARG A 914 -67.42 19.38 -87.76
N ILE A 915 -66.31 20.01 -87.40
CA ILE A 915 -65.06 19.32 -87.04
C ILE A 915 -64.92 19.22 -85.53
N VAL A 916 -64.89 20.34 -84.82
CA VAL A 916 -64.97 20.34 -83.35
C VAL A 916 -66.45 20.41 -82.97
N ARG A 917 -66.95 19.36 -82.32
CA ARG A 917 -68.37 19.17 -82.01
C ARG A 917 -68.74 19.76 -80.67
N ASN A 918 -67.87 19.54 -79.68
CA ASN A 918 -68.03 20.07 -78.35
C ASN A 918 -66.66 20.32 -77.72
N ILE A 919 -66.60 21.35 -76.87
CA ILE A 919 -65.46 21.57 -75.99
C ILE A 919 -66.01 21.67 -74.57
N ASP A 920 -65.81 20.60 -73.81
CA ASP A 920 -66.12 20.56 -72.39
C ASP A 920 -64.85 20.79 -71.59
N TYR A 921 -65.00 21.23 -70.35
CA TYR A 921 -63.90 21.33 -69.41
C TYR A 921 -64.34 20.92 -68.02
N ILE A 922 -63.41 20.30 -67.29
CA ILE A 922 -63.59 19.92 -65.90
C ILE A 922 -62.50 20.64 -65.11
N ILE A 923 -62.90 21.45 -64.14
CA ILE A 923 -62.00 22.00 -63.13
C ILE A 923 -62.26 21.25 -61.85
N ASN A 924 -61.27 20.47 -61.44
CA ASN A 924 -61.27 19.85 -60.11
C ASN A 924 -60.04 20.32 -59.36
N GLU A 925 -60.21 20.96 -58.21
CA GLU A 925 -59.09 21.45 -57.38
C GLU A 925 -58.04 22.27 -58.16
N LYS A 926 -58.50 23.16 -59.06
CA LYS A 926 -57.68 23.98 -60.00
C LYS A 926 -57.03 23.20 -61.14
N VAL A 927 -57.16 21.88 -61.21
CA VAL A 927 -56.71 21.10 -62.35
C VAL A 927 -57.70 21.23 -63.48
N LEU A 928 -57.27 21.82 -64.61
CA LEU A 928 -58.08 21.98 -65.80
C LEU A 928 -57.85 20.81 -66.76
N VAL A 929 -58.90 20.01 -66.96
CA VAL A 929 -58.98 19.02 -68.04
C VAL A 929 -59.89 19.58 -69.13
N LEU A 930 -59.35 19.75 -70.33
CA LEU A 930 -60.11 20.15 -71.50
C LEU A 930 -60.46 18.90 -72.30
N SER A 931 -61.74 18.66 -72.56
CA SER A 931 -62.22 17.54 -73.38
C SER A 931 -62.81 18.08 -74.68
N ILE A 932 -62.12 17.83 -75.79
CA ILE A 932 -62.54 18.31 -77.11
C ILE A 932 -63.11 17.13 -77.90
N GLU A 933 -64.41 17.10 -78.11
CA GLU A 933 -65.05 16.14 -79.01
C GLU A 933 -64.89 16.62 -80.45
N HIS A 934 -64.32 15.77 -81.31
CA HIS A 934 -64.06 16.13 -82.70
C HIS A 934 -64.38 14.99 -83.68
N ALA A 935 -64.74 15.34 -84.91
CA ALA A 935 -64.82 14.41 -86.03
C ALA A 935 -63.42 13.88 -86.39
N TYR A 936 -63.32 12.82 -87.21
CA TYR A 936 -62.01 12.28 -87.60
C TYR A 936 -61.13 13.35 -88.26
N ALA A 937 -60.13 13.81 -87.52
CA ALA A 937 -59.19 14.84 -87.91
C ALA A 937 -57.81 14.50 -87.33
N LEU A 938 -56.77 14.78 -88.10
CA LEU A 938 -55.42 14.88 -87.54
C LEU A 938 -55.37 16.12 -86.66
N TRP A 939 -54.67 16.02 -85.54
CA TRP A 939 -54.53 17.14 -84.65
C TRP A 939 -53.07 17.41 -84.31
N GLN A 940 -52.77 18.68 -84.10
CA GLN A 940 -51.46 19.15 -83.63
C GLN A 940 -51.67 20.21 -82.55
N ILE A 941 -50.85 20.16 -81.51
CA ILE A 941 -50.86 21.14 -80.43
C ILE A 941 -49.53 21.88 -80.44
N ILE A 942 -49.59 23.21 -80.48
CA ILE A 942 -48.44 24.10 -80.43
C ILE A 942 -48.67 25.05 -79.26
N ALA A 943 -47.73 25.07 -78.31
CA ALA A 943 -47.72 26.03 -77.22
C ALA A 943 -46.69 27.12 -77.53
N GLU A 944 -47.16 28.34 -77.79
CA GLU A 944 -46.33 29.49 -78.13
C GLU A 944 -46.73 30.69 -77.26
N ASN A 945 -45.75 31.27 -76.56
CA ASN A 945 -45.95 32.36 -75.62
C ASN A 945 -47.08 32.05 -74.64
N ASN A 946 -48.15 32.84 -74.65
CA ASN A 946 -49.32 32.78 -73.77
C ASN A 946 -50.50 32.04 -74.40
N VAL A 947 -50.29 31.33 -75.52
CA VAL A 947 -51.37 30.68 -76.28
C VAL A 947 -51.04 29.22 -76.54
N ILE A 948 -52.00 28.34 -76.24
CA ILE A 948 -51.97 26.96 -76.71
C ILE A 948 -52.91 26.87 -77.90
N LYS A 949 -52.33 26.64 -79.08
CA LYS A 949 -53.06 26.49 -80.33
C LYS A 949 -53.16 25.01 -80.70
N LEU A 950 -54.38 24.50 -80.73
CA LEU A 950 -54.72 23.20 -81.28
C LEU A 950 -55.20 23.38 -82.72
N THR A 951 -54.72 22.54 -83.61
CA THR A 951 -55.12 22.53 -85.02
C THR A 951 -55.72 21.18 -85.33
N PHE A 952 -56.94 21.15 -85.87
CA PHE A 952 -57.63 19.95 -86.33
C PHE A 952 -57.80 20.04 -87.85
N GLU A 953 -57.21 19.09 -88.58
CA GLU A 953 -57.25 18.98 -90.04
C GLU A 953 -57.93 17.67 -90.45
N VAL A 954 -59.05 17.76 -91.16
CA VAL A 954 -59.80 16.59 -91.62
C VAL A 954 -59.06 15.90 -92.76
N LYS A 955 -58.83 14.58 -92.61
CA LYS A 955 -58.38 13.75 -93.72
C LYS A 955 -59.54 12.95 -94.28
N HIS A 956 -59.74 13.07 -95.59
CA HIS A 956 -60.72 12.28 -96.31
C HIS A 956 -60.30 10.81 -96.32
N CYS A 957 -61.23 9.94 -95.94
CA CYS A 957 -61.08 8.50 -96.14
C CYS A 957 -61.12 8.21 -97.64
N GLU A 958 -60.14 7.43 -98.10
CA GLU A 958 -60.12 6.90 -99.47
C GLU A 958 -60.38 5.40 -99.42
N ILE A 959 -61.38 4.95 -100.18
CA ILE A 959 -61.72 3.54 -100.35
C ILE A 959 -61.37 3.18 -101.79
N LEU A 960 -60.31 2.41 -101.95
CA LEU A 960 -59.85 1.88 -103.23
C LEU A 960 -60.39 0.46 -103.38
N ILE A 961 -61.22 0.22 -104.40
CA ILE A 961 -61.80 -1.10 -104.68
C ILE A 961 -61.19 -1.61 -105.99
N GLU A 962 -60.37 -2.65 -105.92
CA GLU A 962 -59.74 -3.32 -107.06
C GLU A 962 -60.21 -4.79 -107.17
N ASP A 963 -59.77 -5.49 -108.22
CA ASP A 963 -60.15 -6.89 -108.45
C ASP A 963 -59.61 -7.85 -107.38
N GLU A 964 -58.42 -7.59 -106.85
CA GLU A 964 -57.75 -8.47 -105.88
C GLU A 964 -57.88 -7.99 -104.42
N TYR A 965 -58.26 -6.74 -104.17
CA TYR A 965 -58.42 -6.21 -102.83
C TYR A 965 -59.28 -4.95 -102.75
N ILE A 966 -59.79 -4.67 -101.56
CA ILE A 966 -60.35 -3.39 -101.16
C ILE A 966 -59.43 -2.80 -100.12
N LYS A 967 -58.96 -1.58 -100.34
CA LYS A 967 -58.11 -0.85 -99.41
C LYS A 967 -58.81 0.40 -98.92
N ILE A 968 -59.07 0.48 -97.63
CA ILE A 968 -59.65 1.65 -96.96
C ILE A 968 -58.52 2.34 -96.21
N GLN A 969 -58.26 3.59 -96.58
CA GLN A 969 -57.16 4.39 -96.05
C GLN A 969 -57.68 5.62 -95.29
N ASN A 970 -56.85 6.14 -94.37
CA ASN A 970 -57.19 7.26 -93.48
C ASN A 970 -58.44 6.95 -92.63
N VAL A 971 -58.45 5.78 -91.98
CA VAL A 971 -59.51 5.32 -91.07
C VAL A 971 -58.91 4.75 -89.79
N GLU A 972 -59.61 4.87 -88.65
CA GLU A 972 -59.30 4.11 -87.42
C GLU A 972 -59.66 2.63 -87.66
N SER A 973 -58.68 1.87 -88.15
CA SER A 973 -58.89 0.52 -88.65
C SER A 973 -59.40 -0.48 -87.60
N ASP A 974 -59.16 -0.23 -86.31
CA ASP A 974 -59.65 -1.01 -85.17
C ASP A 974 -61.16 -0.84 -84.93
N LYS A 975 -61.75 0.28 -85.38
CA LYS A 975 -63.18 0.56 -85.25
C LYS A 975 -64.00 0.15 -86.47
N VAL A 976 -63.34 -0.27 -87.55
CA VAL A 976 -64.01 -0.72 -88.77
C VAL A 976 -64.47 -2.16 -88.63
N GLN A 977 -65.76 -2.40 -88.87
CA GLN A 977 -66.31 -3.75 -88.92
C GLN A 977 -66.59 -4.16 -90.35
N VAL A 978 -66.15 -5.35 -90.72
CA VAL A 978 -66.37 -5.90 -92.07
C VAL A 978 -67.30 -7.11 -91.96
N LEU A 979 -68.52 -6.98 -92.50
CA LEU A 979 -69.48 -8.07 -92.60
C LEU A 979 -69.40 -8.69 -94.00
N LYS A 980 -69.21 -10.01 -94.06
CA LYS A 980 -68.98 -10.76 -95.29
C LYS A 980 -70.16 -11.69 -95.56
N PHE A 981 -70.83 -11.53 -96.68
CA PHE A 981 -71.91 -12.39 -97.15
C PHE A 981 -71.49 -13.03 -98.48
N GLU A 982 -70.54 -13.97 -98.39
CA GLU A 982 -69.88 -14.57 -99.56
C GLU A 982 -70.84 -15.26 -100.54
N ASP A 983 -71.90 -15.89 -100.04
CA ASP A 983 -72.89 -16.59 -100.86
C ASP A 983 -73.64 -15.64 -101.82
N ASN A 984 -73.72 -14.36 -101.45
CA ASN A 984 -74.36 -13.30 -102.23
C ASN A 984 -73.35 -12.36 -102.89
N GLY A 985 -72.05 -12.58 -102.71
CA GLY A 985 -70.99 -11.66 -103.15
C GLY A 985 -71.02 -10.29 -102.46
N LEU A 986 -71.78 -10.11 -101.37
CA LEU A 986 -71.96 -8.82 -100.71
C LEU A 986 -70.99 -8.64 -99.55
N LEU A 987 -70.34 -7.49 -99.51
CA LEU A 987 -69.51 -7.01 -98.43
C LEU A 987 -70.12 -5.72 -97.87
N ILE A 988 -70.28 -5.65 -96.55
CA ILE A 988 -70.71 -4.44 -95.86
C ILE A 988 -69.59 -4.02 -94.92
N VAL A 989 -68.98 -2.87 -95.20
CA VAL A 989 -68.01 -2.27 -94.29
C VAL A 989 -68.71 -1.18 -93.48
N ILE A 990 -68.70 -1.35 -92.18
CA ILE A 990 -69.32 -0.47 -91.21
C ILE A 990 -68.21 0.36 -90.55
N VAL A 991 -68.25 1.67 -90.75
CA VAL A 991 -67.24 2.61 -90.28
C VAL A 991 -67.92 3.66 -89.40
N PRO A 992 -67.66 3.70 -88.09
CA PRO A 992 -68.17 4.75 -87.21
C PRO A 992 -67.79 6.15 -87.74
N GLN A 993 -68.66 7.14 -87.56
CA GLN A 993 -68.42 8.50 -88.09
C GLN A 993 -67.19 9.20 -87.46
N ASN A 994 -66.80 8.81 -86.24
CA ASN A 994 -65.58 9.30 -85.59
C ASN A 994 -64.32 8.54 -86.04
N ALA A 995 -64.47 7.42 -86.75
CA ALA A 995 -63.35 6.60 -87.22
C ALA A 995 -62.81 7.04 -88.60
N ALA A 996 -63.61 7.72 -89.42
CA ALA A 996 -63.18 8.27 -90.71
C ALA A 996 -64.14 9.34 -91.21
N PHE A 997 -63.62 10.24 -92.04
CA PHE A 997 -64.44 11.19 -92.80
C PHE A 997 -64.75 10.64 -94.19
N LEU A 998 -65.99 10.21 -94.43
CA LEU A 998 -66.45 9.58 -95.66
C LEU A 998 -67.42 10.49 -96.42
N THR A 999 -67.30 10.50 -97.74
CA THR A 999 -68.24 11.14 -98.66
C THR A 999 -68.58 10.19 -99.80
N SER A 1000 -69.57 10.50 -100.63
CA SER A 1000 -69.85 9.73 -101.85
C SER A 1000 -68.64 9.64 -102.80
N ASN A 1001 -67.71 10.59 -102.72
CA ASN A 1001 -66.50 10.65 -103.53
C ASN A 1001 -65.32 9.89 -102.92
N SER A 1002 -65.49 9.34 -101.70
CA SER A 1002 -64.46 8.55 -101.03
C SER A 1002 -64.22 7.20 -101.71
N ILE A 1003 -65.18 6.69 -102.49
CA ILE A 1003 -64.98 5.45 -103.26
C ILE A 1003 -64.31 5.75 -104.60
N LYS A 1004 -63.15 5.14 -104.81
CA LYS A 1004 -62.51 4.97 -106.11
C LYS A 1004 -62.51 3.48 -106.42
N PHE A 1005 -63.28 3.04 -107.41
CA PHE A 1005 -63.31 1.64 -107.81
C PHE A 1005 -62.77 1.45 -109.22
N ASN A 1006 -61.97 0.40 -109.41
CA ASN A 1006 -61.40 -0.01 -110.69
C ASN A 1006 -61.34 -1.55 -110.72
N SER A 1007 -62.50 -2.17 -110.87
CA SER A 1007 -62.67 -3.63 -110.87
C SER A 1007 -63.78 -4.02 -111.84
N GLU A 1008 -63.55 -5.03 -112.67
CA GLU A 1008 -64.58 -5.60 -113.55
C GLU A 1008 -65.48 -6.60 -112.83
N ASN A 1009 -65.15 -6.94 -111.58
CA ASN A 1009 -65.85 -7.93 -110.77
C ASN A 1009 -66.85 -7.33 -109.78
N VAL A 1010 -66.89 -6.01 -109.64
CA VAL A 1010 -67.84 -5.29 -108.78
C VAL A 1010 -69.09 -4.91 -109.57
N LEU A 1011 -70.25 -5.29 -109.04
CA LEU A 1011 -71.57 -5.04 -109.61
C LEU A 1011 -72.21 -3.76 -109.07
N TYR A 1012 -71.97 -3.43 -107.80
CA TYR A 1012 -72.58 -2.27 -107.15
C TYR A 1012 -71.73 -1.78 -105.98
N THR A 1013 -71.62 -0.46 -105.81
CA THR A 1013 -71.05 0.16 -104.62
C THR A 1013 -71.96 1.29 -104.13
N ALA A 1014 -72.10 1.43 -102.82
CA ALA A 1014 -72.80 2.55 -102.20
C ALA A 1014 -72.19 2.89 -100.85
N VAL A 1015 -72.18 4.18 -100.52
CA VAL A 1015 -71.91 4.67 -99.17
C VAL A 1015 -73.19 5.28 -98.65
N GLU A 1016 -73.72 4.72 -97.57
CA GLU A 1016 -74.89 5.24 -96.89
C GLU A 1016 -74.54 5.58 -95.46
N GLN A 1017 -75.16 6.63 -94.94
CA GLN A 1017 -75.08 6.96 -93.52
C GLN A 1017 -76.34 6.42 -92.84
N ASP A 1018 -76.20 5.84 -91.65
CA ASP A 1018 -77.35 5.40 -90.87
C ASP A 1018 -78.26 6.60 -90.50
N ILE A 1019 -79.52 6.34 -90.15
CA ILE A 1019 -80.55 7.34 -89.82
C ILE A 1019 -80.10 8.28 -88.69
N ASN A 1020 -79.35 7.74 -87.73
CA ASN A 1020 -78.79 8.50 -86.62
C ASN A 1020 -77.46 9.21 -86.95
N GLN A 1021 -76.98 9.10 -88.20
CA GLN A 1021 -75.73 9.67 -88.70
C GLN A 1021 -74.45 9.21 -87.98
N THR A 1022 -74.54 8.19 -87.13
CA THR A 1022 -73.43 7.74 -86.28
C THR A 1022 -72.44 6.82 -86.99
N VAL A 1023 -72.86 6.18 -88.08
CA VAL A 1023 -72.06 5.15 -88.76
C VAL A 1023 -72.28 5.25 -90.27
N TRP A 1024 -71.20 5.06 -91.02
CA TRP A 1024 -71.19 4.87 -92.45
C TRP A 1024 -71.21 3.38 -92.78
N LYS A 1025 -72.10 2.99 -93.70
CA LYS A 1025 -72.16 1.64 -94.26
C LYS A 1025 -71.77 1.71 -95.72
N ILE A 1026 -70.68 1.02 -96.05
CA ILE A 1026 -70.15 0.90 -97.39
C ILE A 1026 -70.57 -0.47 -97.90
N TYR A 1027 -71.43 -0.49 -98.90
CA TYR A 1027 -71.87 -1.71 -99.56
C TYR A 1027 -71.01 -1.93 -100.80
N VAL A 1028 -70.42 -3.11 -100.92
CA VAL A 1028 -69.66 -3.53 -102.10
C VAL A 1028 -70.18 -4.90 -102.53
N LEU A 1029 -70.78 -4.97 -103.71
CA LEU A 1029 -71.32 -6.22 -104.27
C LEU A 1029 -70.40 -6.70 -105.40
N TYR A 1030 -69.79 -7.87 -105.22
CA TYR A 1030 -69.00 -8.56 -106.24
C TYR A 1030 -69.84 -9.61 -106.99
N LYS A 1031 -69.33 -10.05 -108.15
CA LYS A 1031 -69.81 -11.26 -108.84
C LYS A 1031 -69.72 -12.48 -107.91
N LEU A 1032 -70.63 -13.45 -108.12
CA LEU A 1032 -70.70 -14.68 -107.32
C LEU A 1032 -69.38 -15.49 -107.40
N ASN A 1033 -69.09 -16.28 -106.36
CA ASN A 1033 -67.88 -17.11 -106.19
C ASN A 1033 -66.60 -16.35 -105.78
N MET A 1034 -66.72 -15.28 -104.98
CA MET A 1034 -65.56 -14.62 -104.34
C MET A 1034 -65.50 -14.95 -102.83
N THR A 1035 -64.30 -15.04 -102.26
CA THR A 1035 -64.03 -15.06 -100.81
C THR A 1035 -63.31 -13.79 -100.39
N PHE A 1036 -63.52 -13.38 -99.13
CA PHE A 1036 -62.96 -12.14 -98.59
C PHE A 1036 -62.13 -12.40 -97.34
N GLU A 1037 -60.85 -12.04 -97.36
CA GLU A 1037 -59.97 -12.06 -96.19
C GLU A 1037 -59.62 -10.65 -95.78
N SER A 1038 -59.88 -10.30 -94.52
CA SER A 1038 -59.66 -8.93 -94.02
C SER A 1038 -58.42 -8.92 -93.14
N GLU A 1039 -57.47 -8.06 -93.50
CA GLU A 1039 -56.24 -7.81 -92.79
C GLU A 1039 -56.22 -6.32 -92.38
N ILE A 1040 -55.99 -6.08 -91.10
CA ILE A 1040 -55.93 -4.71 -90.54
C ILE A 1040 -54.45 -4.39 -90.33
N SER A 1041 -53.96 -3.31 -90.94
CA SER A 1041 -52.55 -2.93 -90.88
C SER A 1041 -52.39 -1.41 -90.95
N ASN A 1042 -51.72 -0.82 -89.95
CA ASN A 1042 -51.29 0.60 -89.92
C ASN A 1042 -52.33 1.63 -90.41
N ASN A 1043 -53.50 1.71 -89.76
CA ASN A 1043 -54.60 2.62 -90.11
C ASN A 1043 -55.21 2.43 -91.52
N ASP A 1044 -54.86 1.33 -92.19
CA ASP A 1044 -55.51 0.87 -93.41
C ASP A 1044 -56.26 -0.44 -93.12
N VAL A 1045 -57.46 -0.59 -93.69
CA VAL A 1045 -58.19 -1.86 -93.72
C VAL A 1045 -58.05 -2.43 -95.13
N ILE A 1046 -57.40 -3.59 -95.25
CA ILE A 1046 -57.20 -4.27 -96.51
C ILE A 1046 -58.06 -5.53 -96.52
N ILE A 1047 -58.93 -5.66 -97.52
CA ILE A 1047 -59.81 -6.81 -97.70
C ILE A 1047 -59.40 -7.48 -99.00
N LYS A 1048 -58.62 -8.56 -98.92
CA LYS A 1048 -58.23 -9.37 -100.08
C LYS A 1048 -59.44 -10.09 -100.65
N VAL A 1049 -59.60 -10.03 -101.96
CA VAL A 1049 -60.68 -10.65 -102.72
C VAL A 1049 -60.09 -11.79 -103.54
N ASN A 1050 -60.56 -13.02 -103.31
CA ASN A 1050 -60.07 -14.20 -104.00
C ASN A 1050 -61.22 -14.92 -104.72
N THR A 1051 -60.98 -15.51 -105.88
CA THR A 1051 -61.98 -16.37 -106.55
C THR A 1051 -62.05 -17.76 -105.91
N LYS A 1052 -63.25 -18.25 -105.55
CA LYS A 1052 -63.50 -19.65 -105.17
C LYS A 1052 -63.20 -20.55 -106.38
N ARG A 1053 -62.17 -21.40 -106.27
CA ARG A 1053 -61.98 -22.52 -107.21
C ARG A 1053 -63.06 -23.56 -106.94
N ASN A 1054 -63.98 -23.76 -107.89
CA ASN A 1054 -64.95 -24.84 -107.86
C ASN A 1054 -64.27 -26.17 -108.21
N ASP A 1055 -63.92 -26.99 -107.22
CA ASP A 1055 -63.79 -28.43 -107.38
C ASP A 1055 -65.19 -29.05 -107.20
N PHE A 1056 -65.87 -29.39 -108.31
CA PHE A 1056 -66.76 -30.55 -108.51
C PHE A 1056 -67.72 -30.30 -109.69
N VAL A 1057 -67.52 -31.02 -110.80
CA VAL A 1057 -68.52 -31.21 -111.87
C VAL A 1057 -68.78 -32.70 -112.05
N GLY A 1058 -70.06 -33.07 -111.95
CA GLY A 1058 -70.68 -34.30 -112.47
C GLY A 1058 -71.51 -34.98 -111.38
N ARG A 1059 -72.85 -34.93 -111.35
CA ARG A 1059 -73.89 -34.64 -112.35
C ARG A 1059 -75.20 -34.36 -111.60
N GLU A 1060 -76.10 -33.62 -112.27
CA GLU A 1060 -77.58 -33.80 -112.27
C GLU A 1060 -78.32 -33.62 -110.92
N LEU A 1061 -79.49 -33.00 -110.79
CA LEU A 1061 -80.56 -32.54 -111.66
C LEU A 1061 -81.43 -31.59 -110.80
N GLU A 1062 -82.05 -30.61 -111.46
CA GLU A 1062 -83.42 -30.12 -111.19
C GLU A 1062 -83.91 -30.01 -109.73
N ALA A 1063 -84.13 -28.77 -109.28
CA ALA A 1063 -85.47 -28.37 -108.86
C ALA A 1063 -85.60 -26.85 -108.87
N GLU A 1064 -86.70 -26.43 -109.48
CA GLU A 1064 -87.14 -25.08 -109.80
C GLU A 1064 -87.51 -24.22 -108.57
N ARG A 1065 -87.38 -22.90 -108.76
CA ARG A 1065 -88.17 -21.80 -108.16
C ARG A 1065 -88.19 -21.65 -106.62
N ASN A 1066 -87.38 -20.73 -106.12
CA ASN A 1066 -87.83 -19.43 -105.56
C ASN A 1066 -86.66 -18.49 -105.33
#